data_AF-A0A2V5Q0X6-F1
#
_entry.id   AF-A0A2V5Q0X6-F1
#
_cell.length_a   1.000
_cell.length_b   1.000
_cell.length_c   1.000
_cell.angle_alpha   90.00
_cell.angle_beta   90.00
_cell.angle_gamma   90.00
#
_symmetry.space_group_name_H-M   'P 1'
#
loop_
_entity.id
_entity.type
_entity.pdbx_description
1 polymer ?
#
loop_
_entity_poly.entity_id
_entity_poly.type
_entity_poly.pdbx_seq_one_letter_code
_entity_poly.pdbx_strand_id
1 'polypeptide(L)'
;MRSLPLALAAFLASQVAAQLHAQEGVIDLANLENYANQGKPPYIQKDNNPAVNQISNAGATLGRVLFYDKRLSRSNTVSCSSCHQQAHAFSDSSIASLGVAGTTGRHSTRLPNARFGTELHFFWDERADTLEDQSTQPIQNAIEMGFSGTNGDPAFSDLVSKLNAIPEYPVLFNFVFGSPAIDETRIQNAIAQFVRSIQSFDSKYDAGRAVVPDPQPFPNFTASENNGKQLFLRPANQGGAGCAGCHRPPEFDIDPNSGNNAVIAAIGGGSDLSNTRSPSLRNLANASGQLNGPFMHNGNFTTLTQVINHYDAIPADNPNLDPRLQRPGGGLQRLNLTPQDKADLEAFLLTLSGNAVYTERKWSNPFSAAGTITLINLPTPGPSPTPAQPLNISTRLGVGTGANAMIGGFIITGNTSKSILVRGLGPSLSNFGLPGLLNDPVLELRAANGALLFQNDNWKDAQQSQIQGTPYQPGDDREAVIIAALAPGAYTAILTGRNQATGLGLLEIYSLDQAVETQLANLSTRGVVGAQNNVMIGGFILGGNPSQTGNTRVAVRGLGPSLSQFGLSNLLADPTLELHDANGGTLITNDNWADDPTSAALLTANGLAPSNSNESAIFTTLAPGPFTAILAGKNGGTGLGIIEVYNLR
;
A
#
# COMPACT_ATOMS: atom_id res chain seq x y z
N MET A 1 34.66 42.12 15.87
CA MET A 1 33.46 42.36 15.05
C MET A 1 33.60 41.59 13.74
N ARG A 2 32.96 40.42 13.59
CA ARG A 2 32.64 39.74 12.30
C ARG A 2 32.20 38.29 12.59
N SER A 3 30.90 38.10 12.79
CA SER A 3 30.22 36.78 12.70
C SER A 3 28.69 36.92 12.70
N LEU A 4 28.16 38.05 12.20
CA LEU A 4 26.71 38.29 12.08
C LEU A 4 26.04 37.96 10.71
N PRO A 5 26.74 37.72 9.58
CA PRO A 5 26.02 37.56 8.30
C PRO A 5 25.50 36.14 8.01
N LEU A 6 26.06 35.07 8.63
CA LEU A 6 25.62 33.69 8.35
C LEU A 6 24.34 33.30 9.11
N ALA A 7 24.17 33.79 10.33
CA ALA A 7 22.96 33.52 11.12
C ALA A 7 21.72 34.28 10.59
N LEU A 8 21.92 35.48 10.04
CA LEU A 8 20.83 36.27 9.46
C LEU A 8 20.33 35.69 8.12
N ALA A 9 21.22 35.12 7.31
CA ALA A 9 20.85 34.44 6.06
C ALA A 9 20.10 33.13 6.30
N ALA A 10 20.49 32.33 7.31
CA ALA A 10 19.78 31.11 7.70
C ALA A 10 18.39 31.42 8.29
N PHE A 11 18.27 32.49 9.07
CA PHE A 11 16.99 32.92 9.65
C PHE A 11 16.03 33.45 8.57
N LEU A 12 16.52 34.26 7.62
CA LEU A 12 15.75 34.73 6.46
C LEU A 12 15.32 33.60 5.53
N ALA A 13 16.18 32.61 5.24
CA ALA A 13 15.82 31.45 4.43
C ALA A 13 14.72 30.59 5.10
N SER A 14 14.75 30.45 6.44
CA SER A 14 13.71 29.71 7.17
C SER A 14 12.36 30.41 7.18
N GLN A 15 12.33 31.76 7.21
CA GLN A 15 11.08 32.52 7.13
C GLN A 15 10.51 32.58 5.70
N VAL A 16 11.37 32.63 4.67
CA VAL A 16 10.94 32.58 3.27
C VAL A 16 10.40 31.19 2.90
N ALA A 17 11.03 30.11 3.37
CA ALA A 17 10.49 28.76 3.22
C ALA A 17 9.14 28.60 3.93
N ALA A 18 8.99 29.11 5.16
CA ALA A 18 7.70 29.09 5.87
C ALA A 18 6.61 29.93 5.18
N GLN A 19 6.97 31.04 4.53
CA GLN A 19 6.05 31.86 3.72
C GLN A 19 5.63 31.20 2.41
N LEU A 20 6.53 30.46 1.73
CA LEU A 20 6.21 29.69 0.51
C LEU A 20 5.31 28.49 0.81
N HIS A 21 5.48 27.83 1.97
CA HIS A 21 4.56 26.79 2.45
C HIS A 21 3.15 27.33 2.77
N ALA A 22 2.99 28.65 2.94
CA ALA A 22 1.69 29.27 3.19
C ALA A 22 0.99 29.76 1.90
N GLN A 23 1.62 29.68 0.74
CA GLN A 23 1.05 30.20 -0.51
C GLN A 23 0.14 29.16 -1.18
N GLU A 24 -1.09 29.55 -1.49
CA GLU A 24 -2.02 28.74 -2.30
C GLU A 24 -1.40 28.42 -3.66
N GLY A 25 -1.60 27.21 -4.18
CA GLY A 25 -1.07 26.82 -5.48
C GLY A 25 0.41 26.46 -5.52
N VAL A 26 1.10 26.33 -4.38
CA VAL A 26 2.53 25.95 -4.35
C VAL A 26 2.72 24.61 -3.63
N ILE A 27 3.43 23.68 -4.28
CA ILE A 27 3.86 22.41 -3.72
C ILE A 27 5.39 22.39 -3.66
N ASP A 28 5.94 22.33 -2.44
CA ASP A 28 7.37 22.14 -2.18
C ASP A 28 7.68 20.65 -2.13
N LEU A 29 8.37 20.14 -3.15
CA LEU A 29 8.67 18.71 -3.26
C LEU A 29 9.81 18.25 -2.33
N ALA A 30 10.55 19.17 -1.70
CA ALA A 30 11.53 18.85 -0.67
C ALA A 30 10.94 18.84 0.74
N ASN A 31 9.75 19.41 0.94
CA ASN A 31 9.09 19.49 2.24
C ASN A 31 7.57 19.26 2.13
N LEU A 32 7.21 18.01 1.87
CA LEU A 32 5.82 17.59 1.75
C LEU A 32 5.10 17.56 3.10
N GLU A 33 3.77 17.71 3.04
CA GLU A 33 2.88 17.49 4.18
C GLU A 33 3.02 16.06 4.74
N ASN A 34 2.88 15.90 6.05
CA ASN A 34 2.98 14.59 6.70
C ASN A 34 1.66 13.79 6.58
N TYR A 35 1.64 12.83 5.66
CA TYR A 35 0.56 11.86 5.47
C TYR A 35 0.90 10.48 6.01
N ALA A 36 2.16 10.05 5.90
CA ALA A 36 2.60 8.70 6.25
C ALA A 36 2.68 8.47 7.77
N ASN A 37 3.22 9.45 8.50
CA ASN A 37 3.49 9.37 9.93
C ASN A 37 2.47 10.16 10.74
N GLN A 38 1.19 10.05 10.38
CA GLN A 38 0.12 10.69 11.12
C GLN A 38 -0.10 9.98 12.46
N GLY A 39 -0.14 10.74 13.54
CA GLY A 39 -0.50 10.20 14.86
C GLY A 39 -1.95 9.70 14.84
N LYS A 40 -2.18 8.49 15.36
CA LYS A 40 -3.52 8.00 15.72
C LYS A 40 -3.53 7.56 17.18
N PRO A 41 -4.66 7.68 17.90
CA PRO A 41 -4.73 7.19 19.26
C PRO A 41 -4.42 5.68 19.35
N PRO A 42 -3.75 5.19 20.41
CA PRO A 42 -3.38 3.77 20.54
C PRO A 42 -4.56 2.80 20.55
N TYR A 43 -5.76 3.26 20.87
CA TYR A 43 -6.97 2.45 20.85
C TYR A 43 -7.55 2.23 19.44
N ILE A 44 -7.06 2.95 18.42
CA ILE A 44 -7.44 2.72 17.02
C ILE A 44 -6.55 1.62 16.44
N GLN A 45 -7.09 0.42 16.30
CA GLN A 45 -6.32 -0.76 15.93
C GLN A 45 -6.55 -1.20 14.49
N LYS A 46 -7.71 -0.87 13.91
CA LYS A 46 -8.02 -1.24 12.52
C LYS A 46 -7.13 -0.48 11.55
N ASP A 47 -6.82 -1.12 10.42
CA ASP A 47 -6.06 -0.52 9.33
C ASP A 47 -6.22 -1.39 8.08
N ASN A 48 -6.89 -0.87 7.05
CA ASN A 48 -7.07 -1.57 5.77
C ASN A 48 -6.06 -1.14 4.70
N ASN A 49 -4.97 -0.47 5.09
CA ASN A 49 -3.96 -0.02 4.15
C ASN A 49 -3.18 -1.22 3.58
N PRO A 50 -3.25 -1.49 2.26
CA PRO A 50 -2.65 -2.69 1.68
C PRO A 50 -1.11 -2.58 1.67
N ALA A 51 -0.42 -3.70 1.91
CA ALA A 51 1.05 -3.76 1.94
C ALA A 51 1.70 -3.23 0.64
N VAL A 52 1.01 -3.37 -0.49
CA VAL A 52 1.47 -2.95 -1.82
C VAL A 52 1.19 -1.49 -2.17
N ASN A 53 0.40 -0.76 -1.36
CA ASN A 53 0.09 0.66 -1.57
C ASN A 53 0.00 1.42 -0.23
N GLN A 54 1.09 1.36 0.55
CA GLN A 54 1.20 2.09 1.82
C GLN A 54 1.17 3.61 1.60
N ILE A 55 0.68 4.37 2.58
CA ILE A 55 0.61 5.83 2.48
C ILE A 55 2.02 6.39 2.58
N SER A 56 2.43 7.11 1.55
CA SER A 56 3.65 7.92 1.54
C SER A 56 3.29 9.40 1.44
N ASN A 57 4.16 10.30 1.91
CA ASN A 57 3.92 11.73 1.75
C ASN A 57 3.84 12.13 0.27
N ALA A 58 4.70 11.53 -0.56
CA ALA A 58 4.76 11.77 -2.00
C ALA A 58 3.49 11.27 -2.71
N GLY A 59 3.11 10.01 -2.50
CA GLY A 59 1.94 9.41 -3.14
C GLY A 59 0.63 10.08 -2.74
N ALA A 60 0.44 10.40 -1.44
CA ALA A 60 -0.73 11.14 -0.99
C ALA A 60 -0.74 12.61 -1.50
N THR A 61 0.42 13.23 -1.72
CA THR A 61 0.49 14.57 -2.34
C THR A 61 0.03 14.52 -3.80
N LEU A 62 0.49 13.55 -4.59
CA LEU A 62 -0.01 13.36 -5.96
C LEU A 62 -1.51 13.03 -5.95
N GLY A 63 -1.96 12.17 -5.03
CA GLY A 63 -3.37 11.86 -4.84
C GLY A 63 -4.22 13.09 -4.53
N ARG A 64 -3.71 14.00 -3.68
CA ARG A 64 -4.34 15.29 -3.37
C ARG A 64 -4.46 16.16 -4.62
N VAL A 65 -3.41 16.24 -5.43
CA VAL A 65 -3.46 16.98 -6.71
C VAL A 65 -4.54 16.41 -7.62
N LEU A 66 -4.54 15.10 -7.85
CA LEU A 66 -5.53 14.42 -8.69
C LEU A 66 -6.97 14.61 -8.16
N PHE A 67 -7.17 14.47 -6.84
CA PHE A 67 -8.49 14.57 -6.20
C PHE A 67 -9.18 15.92 -6.42
N TYR A 68 -8.42 17.00 -6.47
CA TYR A 68 -8.93 18.37 -6.64
C TYR A 68 -8.89 18.88 -8.08
N ASP A 69 -8.22 18.18 -9.00
CA ASP A 69 -8.02 18.66 -10.37
C ASP A 69 -9.24 18.36 -11.25
N LYS A 70 -9.94 19.41 -11.66
CA LYS A 70 -11.10 19.31 -12.56
C LYS A 70 -10.72 18.76 -13.95
N ARG A 71 -9.44 18.81 -14.33
CA ARG A 71 -8.96 18.24 -15.59
C ARG A 71 -9.04 16.70 -15.63
N LEU A 72 -9.35 16.04 -14.51
CA LEU A 72 -9.69 14.61 -14.52
C LEU A 72 -11.07 14.32 -15.12
N SER A 73 -11.95 15.31 -15.32
CA SER A 73 -13.19 15.11 -16.08
C SER A 73 -13.03 15.48 -17.55
N ARG A 74 -13.83 14.86 -18.43
CA ARG A 74 -13.81 15.13 -19.87
C ARG A 74 -14.13 16.60 -20.20
N SER A 75 -14.93 17.26 -19.37
CA SER A 75 -15.37 18.64 -19.52
C SER A 75 -14.47 19.67 -18.82
N ASN A 76 -13.46 19.25 -18.05
CA ASN A 76 -12.68 20.11 -17.16
C ASN A 76 -13.50 20.85 -16.08
N THR A 77 -14.68 20.35 -15.70
CA THR A 77 -15.58 21.03 -14.75
C THR A 77 -15.75 20.31 -13.42
N VAL A 78 -15.47 19.01 -13.35
CA VAL A 78 -15.74 18.14 -12.20
C VAL A 78 -14.44 17.50 -11.73
N SER A 79 -14.25 17.44 -10.41
CA SER A 79 -13.17 16.69 -9.75
C SER A 79 -13.79 15.82 -8.66
N CYS A 80 -13.02 14.94 -8.02
CA CYS A 80 -13.50 14.20 -6.84
C CYS A 80 -14.02 15.18 -5.76
N SER A 81 -13.31 16.30 -5.57
CA SER A 81 -13.68 17.34 -4.60
C SER A 81 -14.97 18.10 -4.90
N SER A 82 -15.51 18.01 -6.13
CA SER A 82 -16.82 18.60 -6.46
C SER A 82 -17.95 17.92 -5.67
N CYS A 83 -17.84 16.61 -5.46
CA CYS A 83 -18.83 15.78 -4.76
C CYS A 83 -18.38 15.41 -3.33
N HIS A 84 -17.09 15.48 -3.06
CA HIS A 84 -16.47 15.18 -1.77
C HIS A 84 -15.79 16.43 -1.21
N GLN A 85 -16.59 17.35 -0.70
CA GLN A 85 -16.17 18.69 -0.31
C GLN A 85 -15.61 18.68 1.12
N GLN A 86 -14.36 19.11 1.30
CA GLN A 86 -13.70 19.14 2.63
C GLN A 86 -14.54 19.90 3.68
N ALA A 87 -15.19 21.00 3.28
CA ALA A 87 -16.06 21.81 4.15
C ALA A 87 -17.24 21.01 4.74
N HIS A 88 -17.61 19.90 4.11
CA HIS A 88 -18.64 18.97 4.54
C HIS A 88 -18.04 17.59 4.88
N ALA A 89 -16.84 17.56 5.47
CA ALA A 89 -16.14 16.31 5.82
C ALA A 89 -16.04 15.34 4.62
N PHE A 90 -15.75 15.88 3.44
CA PHE A 90 -15.67 15.14 2.17
C PHE A 90 -16.99 14.45 1.76
N SER A 91 -18.14 15.06 2.07
CA SER A 91 -19.46 14.77 1.49
C SER A 91 -19.91 15.87 0.52
N ASP A 92 -21.11 15.72 -0.04
CA ASP A 92 -21.83 16.76 -0.77
C ASP A 92 -22.92 17.37 0.13
N SER A 93 -23.20 18.67 -0.03
CA SER A 93 -24.39 19.28 0.57
C SER A 93 -25.68 18.92 -0.17
N SER A 94 -25.56 18.49 -1.43
CA SER A 94 -26.66 18.11 -2.31
C SER A 94 -27.11 16.67 -2.07
N ILE A 95 -28.38 16.36 -2.35
CA ILE A 95 -28.90 14.98 -2.27
C ILE A 95 -28.16 14.06 -3.25
N ALA A 96 -28.04 14.51 -4.49
CA ALA A 96 -27.28 13.84 -5.55
C ALA A 96 -26.24 14.81 -6.09
N SER A 97 -25.03 14.31 -6.35
CA SER A 97 -23.92 15.13 -6.83
C SER A 97 -24.04 15.41 -8.32
N LEU A 98 -23.68 16.61 -8.75
CA LEU A 98 -23.70 17.01 -10.15
C LEU A 98 -22.40 16.61 -10.86
N GLY A 99 -22.51 15.70 -11.82
CA GLY A 99 -21.43 15.29 -12.72
C GLY A 99 -21.43 16.02 -14.06
N VAL A 100 -20.65 15.53 -15.02
CA VAL A 100 -20.50 16.12 -16.36
C VAL A 100 -21.74 15.96 -17.24
N ALA A 101 -22.61 14.98 -16.96
CA ALA A 101 -23.76 14.67 -17.79
C ALA A 101 -25.06 14.40 -16.99
N GLY A 102 -25.15 14.87 -15.74
CA GLY A 102 -26.34 14.71 -14.90
C GLY A 102 -25.99 14.58 -13.42
N THR A 103 -26.93 14.03 -12.64
CA THR A 103 -26.72 13.79 -11.21
C THR A 103 -26.44 12.33 -10.91
N THR A 104 -25.67 12.05 -9.86
CA THR A 104 -25.40 10.68 -9.40
C THR A 104 -26.67 9.94 -8.96
N GLY A 105 -26.66 8.62 -9.04
CA GLY A 105 -27.77 7.76 -8.58
C GLY A 105 -27.83 7.59 -7.05
N ARG A 106 -26.76 7.96 -6.34
CA ARG A 106 -26.66 7.93 -4.88
C ARG A 106 -25.97 9.18 -4.34
N HIS A 107 -26.27 9.51 -3.09
CA HIS A 107 -25.57 10.52 -2.31
C HIS A 107 -24.09 10.16 -2.16
N SER A 108 -23.19 11.15 -2.19
CA SER A 108 -21.75 10.88 -2.03
C SER A 108 -21.45 10.47 -0.57
N THR A 109 -20.66 9.41 -0.40
CA THR A 109 -20.26 9.00 0.96
C THR A 109 -19.20 9.96 1.51
N ARG A 110 -19.30 10.33 2.79
CA ARG A 110 -18.17 10.92 3.52
C ARG A 110 -16.95 10.02 3.46
N LEU A 111 -15.77 10.62 3.29
CA LEU A 111 -14.48 9.92 3.18
C LEU A 111 -13.63 9.78 4.45
N PRO A 112 -13.78 10.59 5.52
CA PRO A 112 -12.91 10.48 6.69
C PRO A 112 -12.93 9.10 7.31
N ASN A 113 -11.74 8.64 7.70
CA ASN A 113 -11.50 7.34 8.33
C ASN A 113 -11.83 6.12 7.46
N ALA A 114 -11.91 6.26 6.13
CA ALA A 114 -12.06 5.12 5.21
C ALA A 114 -10.96 4.03 5.38
N ARG A 115 -9.80 4.40 5.94
CA ARG A 115 -8.70 3.48 6.29
C ARG A 115 -9.00 2.56 7.48
N PHE A 116 -9.81 3.02 8.43
CA PHE A 116 -9.92 2.41 9.76
C PHE A 116 -11.16 1.53 9.86
N GLY A 117 -11.31 0.60 8.93
CA GLY A 117 -12.45 -0.32 8.88
C GLY A 117 -12.03 -1.76 8.59
N THR A 118 -12.87 -2.71 8.97
CA THR A 118 -12.71 -4.12 8.55
C THR A 118 -13.28 -4.35 7.15
N GLU A 119 -14.29 -3.59 6.75
CA GLU A 119 -14.85 -3.65 5.39
C GLU A 119 -13.79 -3.19 4.38
N LEU A 120 -13.56 -4.03 3.36
CA LEU A 120 -12.58 -3.83 2.30
C LEU A 120 -13.22 -3.39 0.99
N HIS A 121 -14.51 -3.65 0.81
CA HIS A 121 -15.28 -3.22 -0.34
C HIS A 121 -15.78 -1.77 -0.17
N PHE A 122 -16.06 -1.12 -1.29
CA PHE A 122 -16.34 0.30 -1.36
C PHE A 122 -17.60 0.60 -2.20
N PHE A 123 -18.07 1.85 -2.11
CA PHE A 123 -19.43 2.31 -2.45
C PHE A 123 -20.53 1.80 -1.50
N TRP A 124 -21.72 2.40 -1.60
CA TRP A 124 -22.91 1.99 -0.84
C TRP A 124 -23.32 0.52 -1.05
N ASP A 125 -23.01 -0.05 -2.22
CA ASP A 125 -23.35 -1.41 -2.65
C ASP A 125 -22.15 -2.35 -2.76
N GLU A 126 -20.99 -1.94 -2.23
CA GLU A 126 -19.81 -2.81 -2.13
C GLU A 126 -19.28 -3.34 -3.48
N ARG A 127 -19.67 -2.71 -4.61
CA ARG A 127 -19.32 -3.18 -5.96
C ARG A 127 -17.84 -3.03 -6.33
N ALA A 128 -17.05 -2.34 -5.51
CA ALA A 128 -15.62 -2.19 -5.72
C ALA A 128 -14.87 -2.97 -4.63
N ASP A 129 -14.02 -3.90 -5.05
CA ASP A 129 -13.27 -4.81 -4.16
C ASP A 129 -12.23 -4.06 -3.30
N THR A 130 -11.74 -2.93 -3.79
CA THR A 130 -10.74 -2.10 -3.11
C THR A 130 -11.00 -0.61 -3.33
N LEU A 131 -10.32 0.23 -2.54
CA LEU A 131 -10.36 1.68 -2.70
C LEU A 131 -9.66 2.12 -3.99
N GLU A 132 -8.59 1.41 -4.34
CA GLU A 132 -7.87 1.56 -5.61
C GLU A 132 -8.85 1.41 -6.78
N ASP A 133 -9.61 0.31 -6.83
CA ASP A 133 -10.62 0.09 -7.88
C ASP A 133 -11.70 1.18 -7.85
N GLN A 134 -12.18 1.52 -6.65
CA GLN A 134 -13.20 2.57 -6.47
C GLN A 134 -12.73 3.94 -6.99
N SER A 135 -11.42 4.23 -6.98
CA SER A 135 -10.91 5.58 -7.23
C SER A 135 -10.97 6.01 -8.71
N THR A 136 -10.97 5.07 -9.66
CA THR A 136 -11.09 5.37 -11.11
C THR A 136 -12.48 5.08 -11.68
N GLN A 137 -13.33 4.33 -10.99
CA GLN A 137 -14.71 4.11 -11.43
C GLN A 137 -15.52 5.41 -11.64
N PRO A 138 -15.47 6.43 -10.75
CA PRO A 138 -16.10 7.73 -10.99
C PRO A 138 -15.53 8.48 -12.20
N ILE A 139 -14.22 8.30 -12.46
CA ILE A 139 -13.54 8.86 -13.64
C ILE A 139 -14.13 8.26 -14.92
N GLN A 140 -14.34 6.94 -14.93
CA GLN A 140 -14.89 6.15 -16.03
C GLN A 140 -16.42 6.24 -16.15
N ASN A 141 -17.13 6.74 -15.13
CA ASN A 141 -18.57 6.86 -15.21
C ASN A 141 -18.99 8.03 -16.13
N ALA A 142 -19.82 7.74 -17.14
CA ALA A 142 -20.33 8.69 -18.13
C ALA A 142 -21.06 9.91 -17.54
N ILE A 143 -21.75 9.71 -16.41
CA ILE A 143 -22.50 10.76 -15.70
C ILE A 143 -21.56 11.61 -14.84
N GLU A 144 -20.63 10.98 -14.14
CA GLU A 144 -19.78 11.62 -13.13
C GLU A 144 -18.66 12.45 -13.77
N MET A 145 -17.60 11.81 -14.29
CA MET A 145 -16.44 12.51 -14.86
C MET A 145 -16.19 12.21 -16.34
N GLY A 146 -16.76 11.12 -16.87
CA GLY A 146 -17.04 10.95 -18.29
C GLY A 146 -15.95 10.31 -19.17
N PHE A 147 -14.94 9.64 -18.61
CA PHE A 147 -13.98 8.86 -19.42
C PHE A 147 -14.42 7.41 -19.63
N SER A 148 -15.68 7.22 -20.05
CA SER A 148 -16.32 5.89 -20.12
C SER A 148 -15.91 5.05 -21.32
N GLY A 149 -15.38 5.66 -22.38
CA GLY A 149 -15.10 4.98 -23.65
C GLY A 149 -16.35 4.48 -24.39
N THR A 150 -17.55 4.88 -23.97
CA THR A 150 -18.83 4.43 -24.54
C THR A 150 -19.69 5.63 -24.94
N ASN A 151 -20.64 5.44 -25.84
CA ASN A 151 -21.61 6.48 -26.24
C ASN A 151 -20.98 7.81 -26.70
N GLY A 152 -19.78 7.77 -27.27
CA GLY A 152 -19.04 8.95 -27.74
C GLY A 152 -18.21 9.66 -26.66
N ASP A 153 -18.21 9.17 -25.43
CA ASP A 153 -17.28 9.63 -24.40
C ASP A 153 -15.84 9.15 -24.71
N PRO A 154 -14.82 9.97 -24.36
CA PRO A 154 -13.43 9.55 -24.44
C PRO A 154 -13.16 8.34 -23.53
N ALA A 155 -12.18 7.52 -23.88
CA ALA A 155 -11.73 6.39 -23.08
C ALA A 155 -10.74 6.86 -21.99
N PHE A 156 -10.49 6.02 -20.99
CA PHE A 156 -9.52 6.32 -19.94
C PHE A 156 -8.10 6.58 -20.49
N SER A 157 -7.73 5.96 -21.63
CA SER A 157 -6.46 6.24 -22.33
C SER A 157 -6.34 7.69 -22.83
N ASP A 158 -7.46 8.35 -23.13
CA ASP A 158 -7.48 9.76 -23.51
C ASP A 158 -7.21 10.66 -22.31
N LEU A 159 -7.69 10.28 -21.11
CA LEU A 159 -7.29 10.94 -19.86
C LEU A 159 -5.79 10.79 -19.63
N VAL A 160 -5.24 9.59 -19.78
CA VAL A 160 -3.78 9.37 -19.64
C VAL A 160 -3.00 10.26 -20.60
N SER A 161 -3.42 10.35 -21.87
CA SER A 161 -2.80 11.23 -22.86
C SER A 161 -2.89 12.71 -22.47
N LYS A 162 -4.04 13.13 -21.94
CA LYS A 162 -4.28 14.49 -21.43
C LYS A 162 -3.39 14.82 -20.24
N LEU A 163 -3.23 13.91 -19.27
CA LEU A 163 -2.35 14.11 -18.12
C LEU A 163 -0.88 14.18 -18.53
N ASN A 164 -0.44 13.35 -19.49
CA ASN A 164 0.92 13.42 -20.03
C ASN A 164 1.25 14.77 -20.68
N ALA A 165 0.24 15.47 -21.24
CA ALA A 165 0.40 16.79 -21.85
C ALA A 165 0.42 17.95 -20.84
N ILE A 166 0.14 17.69 -19.56
CA ILE A 166 0.13 18.69 -18.50
C ILE A 166 1.50 18.64 -17.79
N PRO A 167 2.35 19.69 -17.88
CA PRO A 167 3.76 19.63 -17.49
C PRO A 167 4.02 19.14 -16.06
N GLU A 168 3.10 19.41 -15.14
CA GLU A 168 3.27 19.08 -13.73
C GLU A 168 3.10 17.58 -13.44
N TYR A 169 2.31 16.85 -14.23
CA TYR A 169 2.02 15.44 -13.95
C TYR A 169 3.20 14.51 -14.21
N PRO A 170 3.90 14.52 -15.37
CA PRO A 170 5.09 13.70 -15.56
C PRO A 170 6.14 13.92 -14.46
N VAL A 171 6.27 15.16 -13.97
CA VAL A 171 7.16 15.50 -12.86
C VAL A 171 6.69 14.87 -11.54
N LEU A 172 5.42 15.02 -11.18
CA LEU A 172 4.85 14.43 -9.96
C LEU A 172 4.85 12.89 -10.00
N PHE A 173 4.50 12.27 -11.13
CA PHE A 173 4.54 10.81 -11.28
C PHE A 173 5.98 10.30 -11.21
N ASN A 174 6.94 11.00 -11.82
CA ASN A 174 8.36 10.65 -11.68
C ASN A 174 8.84 10.77 -10.23
N PHE A 175 8.41 11.81 -9.52
CA PHE A 175 8.75 12.01 -8.13
C PHE A 175 8.19 10.90 -7.21
N VAL A 176 6.96 10.42 -7.47
CA VAL A 176 6.30 9.39 -6.65
C VAL A 176 6.73 7.97 -7.02
N PHE A 177 6.80 7.66 -8.31
CA PHE A 177 6.97 6.29 -8.82
C PHE A 177 8.35 6.04 -9.46
N GLY A 178 9.24 7.03 -9.45
CA GLY A 178 10.55 6.97 -10.11
C GLY A 178 10.48 6.93 -11.64
N SER A 179 9.30 7.20 -12.21
CA SER A 179 9.03 7.14 -13.64
C SER A 179 7.95 8.16 -14.02
N PRO A 180 8.11 8.93 -15.11
CA PRO A 180 7.10 9.88 -15.55
C PRO A 180 5.87 9.23 -16.18
N ALA A 181 5.89 7.90 -16.38
CA ALA A 181 4.78 7.20 -16.99
C ALA A 181 3.51 7.33 -16.12
N ILE A 182 2.39 7.60 -16.79
CA ILE A 182 1.08 7.72 -16.19
C ILE A 182 0.25 6.54 -16.69
N ASP A 183 -0.32 5.78 -15.77
CA ASP A 183 -1.23 4.67 -16.04
C ASP A 183 -2.35 4.66 -14.99
N GLU A 184 -3.38 3.83 -15.22
CA GLU A 184 -4.54 3.74 -14.34
C GLU A 184 -4.14 3.32 -12.92
N THR A 185 -3.29 2.29 -12.78
CA THR A 185 -2.85 1.77 -11.49
C THR A 185 -2.12 2.84 -10.65
N ARG A 186 -1.26 3.66 -11.25
CA ARG A 186 -0.57 4.75 -10.56
C ARG A 186 -1.54 5.86 -10.12
N ILE A 187 -2.55 6.17 -10.95
CA ILE A 187 -3.64 7.10 -10.59
C ILE A 187 -4.41 6.54 -9.39
N GLN A 188 -4.82 5.26 -9.46
CA GLN A 188 -5.55 4.59 -8.41
C GLN A 188 -4.78 4.60 -7.09
N ASN A 189 -3.52 4.20 -7.14
CA ASN A 189 -2.65 4.14 -5.98
C ASN A 189 -2.50 5.51 -5.30
N ALA A 190 -2.25 6.56 -6.08
CA ALA A 190 -2.10 7.91 -5.54
C ALA A 190 -3.39 8.43 -4.89
N ILE A 191 -4.54 8.32 -5.58
CA ILE A 191 -5.83 8.79 -5.03
C ILE A 191 -6.20 7.98 -3.78
N ALA A 192 -6.02 6.66 -3.79
CA ALA A 192 -6.29 5.81 -2.63
C ALA A 192 -5.41 6.17 -1.42
N GLN A 193 -4.11 6.47 -1.62
CA GLN A 193 -3.25 6.96 -0.54
C GLN A 193 -3.77 8.28 0.04
N PHE A 194 -4.21 9.23 -0.79
CA PHE A 194 -4.78 10.49 -0.31
C PHE A 194 -6.05 10.24 0.49
N VAL A 195 -7.00 9.46 -0.02
CA VAL A 195 -8.28 9.17 0.67
C VAL A 195 -8.04 8.44 2.00
N ARG A 196 -7.17 7.43 2.05
CA ARG A 196 -6.81 6.74 3.30
C ARG A 196 -6.07 7.63 4.30
N SER A 197 -5.46 8.72 3.83
CA SER A 197 -4.80 9.69 4.71
C SER A 197 -5.78 10.57 5.48
N ILE A 198 -7.05 10.68 5.04
CA ILE A 198 -8.06 11.54 5.66
C ILE A 198 -8.54 10.87 6.95
N GLN A 199 -8.12 11.40 8.10
CA GLN A 199 -8.45 10.84 9.40
C GLN A 199 -9.01 11.88 10.37
N SER A 200 -9.84 11.43 11.32
CA SER A 200 -10.45 12.29 12.33
C SER A 200 -10.57 11.55 13.66
N PHE A 201 -9.67 11.90 14.57
CA PHE A 201 -9.51 11.32 15.92
C PHE A 201 -9.26 12.40 16.98
N ASP A 202 -9.75 13.62 16.74
CA ASP A 202 -9.63 14.80 17.57
C ASP A 202 -10.98 15.27 18.12
N SER A 203 -11.97 14.37 18.15
CA SER A 203 -13.33 14.67 18.61
C SER A 203 -13.45 14.69 20.13
N LYS A 204 -14.58 15.19 20.65
CA LYS A 204 -14.90 15.12 22.08
C LYS A 204 -14.94 13.67 22.58
N TYR A 205 -15.44 12.74 21.76
CA TYR A 205 -15.39 11.30 22.05
C TYR A 205 -13.96 10.80 22.20
N ASP A 206 -13.04 11.19 21.30
CA ASP A 206 -11.65 10.76 21.36
C ASP A 206 -10.94 11.26 22.62
N ALA A 207 -11.18 12.52 23.01
CA ALA A 207 -10.67 13.08 24.26
C ALA A 207 -11.15 12.30 25.49
N GLY A 208 -12.40 11.85 25.50
CA GLY A 208 -12.94 11.01 26.58
C GLY A 208 -12.38 9.58 26.56
N ARG A 209 -12.32 8.97 25.37
CA ARG A 209 -11.85 7.60 25.15
C ARG A 209 -10.36 7.42 25.48
N ALA A 210 -9.56 8.47 25.34
CA ALA A 210 -8.16 8.49 25.74
C ALA A 210 -7.96 8.37 27.27
N VAL A 211 -8.95 8.78 28.06
CA VAL A 211 -8.88 8.75 29.54
C VAL A 211 -9.57 7.51 30.10
N VAL A 212 -10.69 7.12 29.50
CA VAL A 212 -11.57 6.07 30.03
C VAL A 212 -12.01 5.15 28.88
N PRO A 213 -11.96 3.80 29.03
CA PRO A 213 -12.44 2.89 28.00
C PRO A 213 -13.97 2.83 27.97
N ASP A 214 -14.55 2.49 26.81
CA ASP A 214 -15.95 2.10 26.75
C ASP A 214 -16.20 0.78 27.51
N PRO A 215 -17.39 0.57 28.11
CA PRO A 215 -18.55 1.45 28.08
C PRO A 215 -18.58 2.49 29.22
N GLN A 216 -17.50 2.71 29.97
CA GLN A 216 -17.57 3.56 31.17
C GLN A 216 -17.92 5.02 30.84
N PRO A 217 -18.63 5.76 31.73
CA PRO A 217 -18.94 7.17 31.51
C PRO A 217 -17.68 8.01 31.31
N PHE A 218 -17.68 8.89 30.31
CA PHE A 218 -16.56 9.80 30.09
C PHE A 218 -16.72 11.06 30.94
N PRO A 219 -15.67 11.51 31.63
CA PRO A 219 -15.76 12.66 32.53
C PRO A 219 -15.96 13.99 31.81
N ASN A 220 -15.58 14.07 30.52
CA ASN A 220 -15.78 15.25 29.68
C ASN A 220 -17.16 15.27 28.98
N PHE A 221 -17.97 14.23 29.16
CA PHE A 221 -19.32 14.15 28.62
C PHE A 221 -20.35 14.68 29.63
N THR A 222 -21.39 15.33 29.12
CA THR A 222 -22.62 15.62 29.86
C THR A 222 -23.35 14.32 30.20
N ALA A 223 -24.37 14.41 31.07
CA ALA A 223 -25.22 13.27 31.38
C ALA A 223 -25.93 12.73 30.12
N SER A 224 -26.45 13.62 29.27
CA SER A 224 -27.14 13.26 28.03
C SER A 224 -26.21 12.54 27.03
N GLU A 225 -24.99 13.04 26.84
CA GLU A 225 -23.99 12.38 25.97
C GLU A 225 -23.58 11.00 26.51
N ASN A 226 -23.42 10.85 27.83
CA ASN A 226 -23.11 9.56 28.44
C ASN A 226 -24.29 8.58 28.35
N ASN A 227 -25.53 9.04 28.55
CA ASN A 227 -26.72 8.22 28.36
C ASN A 227 -26.85 7.75 26.90
N GLY A 228 -26.66 8.67 25.95
CA GLY A 228 -26.68 8.37 24.52
C GLY A 228 -25.62 7.35 24.13
N LYS A 229 -24.42 7.48 24.69
CA LYS A 229 -23.35 6.50 24.51
C LYS A 229 -23.77 5.11 25.03
N GLN A 230 -24.36 5.04 26.23
CA GLN A 230 -24.86 3.75 26.76
C GLN A 230 -25.93 3.14 25.86
N LEU A 231 -26.89 3.95 25.39
CA LEU A 231 -27.92 3.52 24.45
C LEU A 231 -27.29 2.99 23.15
N PHE A 232 -26.34 3.72 22.58
CA PHE A 232 -25.67 3.33 21.34
C PHE A 232 -24.92 1.99 21.46
N LEU A 233 -24.16 1.81 22.55
CA LEU A 233 -23.30 0.64 22.77
C LEU A 233 -24.07 -0.63 23.14
N ARG A 234 -25.17 -0.49 23.88
CA ARG A 234 -25.89 -1.62 24.46
C ARG A 234 -26.86 -2.25 23.44
N PRO A 235 -26.92 -3.59 23.35
CA PRO A 235 -27.88 -4.28 22.50
C PRO A 235 -29.34 -3.90 22.79
N ALA A 236 -30.19 -3.92 21.77
CA ALA A 236 -31.61 -3.59 21.90
C ALA A 236 -32.34 -4.50 22.91
N ASN A 237 -32.08 -5.80 22.88
CA ASN A 237 -32.65 -6.78 23.82
C ASN A 237 -32.15 -6.62 25.26
N GLN A 238 -31.12 -5.81 25.48
CA GLN A 238 -30.64 -5.49 26.79
C GLN A 238 -31.13 -4.13 27.25
N GLY A 239 -31.87 -3.34 26.45
CA GLY A 239 -32.36 -2.00 26.80
C GLY A 239 -31.44 -0.85 26.32
N GLY A 240 -30.67 -1.08 25.26
CA GLY A 240 -30.06 -0.02 24.46
C GLY A 240 -30.75 0.12 23.09
N ALA A 241 -30.06 0.76 22.15
CA ALA A 241 -30.49 0.95 20.76
C ALA A 241 -29.80 0.00 19.78
N GLY A 242 -28.77 -0.75 20.22
CA GLY A 242 -28.10 -1.78 19.42
C GLY A 242 -27.24 -1.25 18.27
N CYS A 243 -27.03 0.06 18.17
CA CYS A 243 -26.32 0.71 17.06
C CYS A 243 -24.91 0.15 16.85
N ALA A 244 -24.18 -0.11 17.95
CA ALA A 244 -22.84 -0.67 17.93
C ALA A 244 -22.75 -2.09 17.35
N GLY A 245 -23.88 -2.77 17.17
CA GLY A 245 -23.93 -4.04 16.47
C GLY A 245 -23.47 -3.91 15.02
N CYS A 246 -23.86 -2.83 14.33
CA CYS A 246 -23.47 -2.50 12.97
C CYS A 246 -22.33 -1.47 12.93
N HIS A 247 -22.41 -0.40 13.73
CA HIS A 247 -21.48 0.72 13.71
C HIS A 247 -20.47 0.62 14.85
N ARG A 248 -19.38 -0.10 14.62
CA ARG A 248 -18.50 -0.66 15.66
C ARG A 248 -17.50 0.39 16.19
N PRO A 249 -17.56 0.77 17.47
CA PRO A 249 -16.54 1.62 18.09
C PRO A 249 -15.20 0.87 18.23
N PRO A 250 -14.07 1.58 18.39
CA PRO A 250 -13.92 3.04 18.45
C PRO A 250 -13.88 3.76 17.09
N GLU A 251 -13.79 3.04 15.97
CA GLU A 251 -13.73 3.63 14.62
C GLU A 251 -15.10 4.08 14.10
N PHE A 252 -16.17 3.46 14.60
CA PHE A 252 -17.55 3.59 14.12
C PHE A 252 -17.70 3.23 12.63
N ASP A 253 -16.87 2.29 12.17
CA ASP A 253 -16.99 1.64 10.86
C ASP A 253 -18.17 0.66 10.85
N ILE A 254 -18.62 0.34 9.64
CA ILE A 254 -19.68 -0.64 9.44
C ILE A 254 -19.15 -2.07 9.57
N ASP A 255 -19.96 -2.95 10.14
CA ASP A 255 -19.76 -4.39 10.11
C ASP A 255 -19.83 -4.90 8.66
N PRO A 256 -18.83 -5.66 8.17
CA PRO A 256 -18.85 -6.22 6.82
C PRO A 256 -20.04 -7.15 6.52
N ASN A 257 -20.71 -7.67 7.55
CA ASN A 257 -21.89 -8.51 7.37
C ASN A 257 -23.20 -7.71 7.44
N SER A 258 -23.12 -6.39 7.26
CA SER A 258 -24.30 -5.54 7.23
C SER A 258 -25.14 -5.76 5.98
N GLY A 259 -26.45 -5.95 6.19
CA GLY A 259 -27.45 -5.97 5.14
C GLY A 259 -28.05 -4.58 4.88
N ASN A 260 -29.12 -4.55 4.08
CA ASN A 260 -29.89 -3.35 3.82
C ASN A 260 -30.52 -2.80 5.11
N ASN A 261 -30.55 -1.47 5.24
CA ASN A 261 -31.05 -0.80 6.44
C ASN A 261 -32.54 -0.40 6.37
N ALA A 262 -33.32 -0.96 5.44
CA ALA A 262 -34.71 -0.61 5.14
C ALA A 262 -34.95 0.79 4.54
N VAL A 263 -33.90 1.55 4.23
CA VAL A 263 -34.03 2.71 3.34
C VAL A 263 -33.89 2.18 1.92
N ILE A 264 -35.01 2.16 1.19
CA ILE A 264 -35.08 1.46 -0.11
C ILE A 264 -35.38 2.37 -1.29
N ALA A 265 -35.75 3.64 -1.09
CA ALA A 265 -36.10 4.52 -2.19
C ALA A 265 -34.84 4.96 -2.96
N ALA A 266 -34.81 4.79 -4.28
CA ALA A 266 -33.71 5.27 -5.11
C ALA A 266 -33.87 6.77 -5.43
N ILE A 267 -32.76 7.46 -5.70
CA ILE A 267 -32.80 8.82 -6.26
C ILE A 267 -33.38 8.75 -7.67
N GLY A 268 -34.36 9.60 -7.99
CA GLY A 268 -35.02 9.61 -9.29
C GLY A 268 -36.18 8.61 -9.44
N GLY A 269 -36.49 7.84 -8.39
CA GLY A 269 -37.65 6.94 -8.33
C GLY A 269 -37.29 5.45 -8.43
N GLY A 270 -38.22 4.60 -7.98
CA GLY A 270 -37.99 3.15 -7.85
C GLY A 270 -37.33 2.76 -6.53
N SER A 271 -36.79 1.54 -6.48
CA SER A 271 -36.19 0.97 -5.27
C SER A 271 -34.73 0.56 -5.47
N ASP A 272 -33.91 0.79 -4.45
CA ASP A 272 -32.53 0.33 -4.31
C ASP A 272 -32.40 -0.54 -3.05
N LEU A 273 -32.24 -1.85 -3.26
CA LEU A 273 -32.06 -2.84 -2.19
C LEU A 273 -30.59 -3.28 -2.05
N SER A 274 -29.69 -2.72 -2.84
CA SER A 274 -28.28 -3.11 -2.88
C SER A 274 -27.41 -2.30 -1.91
N ASN A 275 -27.96 -1.27 -1.27
CA ASN A 275 -27.25 -0.51 -0.25
C ASN A 275 -27.03 -1.34 1.03
N THR A 276 -25.80 -1.78 1.27
CA THR A 276 -25.36 -2.61 2.41
C THR A 276 -24.27 -1.93 3.27
N ARG A 277 -23.51 -1.00 2.69
CA ARG A 277 -22.42 -0.31 3.38
C ARG A 277 -22.89 1.02 3.98
N SER A 278 -22.18 1.50 5.00
CA SER A 278 -22.25 2.89 5.48
C SER A 278 -20.84 3.46 5.65
N PRO A 279 -20.61 4.75 5.39
CA PRO A 279 -19.39 5.41 5.86
C PRO A 279 -19.35 5.42 7.39
N SER A 280 -18.18 5.74 7.96
CA SER A 280 -18.03 5.93 9.41
C SER A 280 -19.03 6.97 9.93
N LEU A 281 -19.52 6.75 11.16
CA LEU A 281 -20.37 7.73 11.86
C LEU A 281 -19.59 8.94 12.39
N ARG A 282 -18.25 8.95 12.25
CA ARG A 282 -17.46 10.13 12.59
C ARG A 282 -17.76 11.27 11.63
N ASN A 283 -17.82 12.49 12.17
CA ASN A 283 -18.18 13.70 11.42
C ASN A 283 -19.55 13.62 10.72
N LEU A 284 -20.59 13.12 11.42
CA LEU A 284 -21.98 13.30 10.98
C LEU A 284 -22.35 14.79 10.89
N ALA A 285 -21.85 15.56 11.87
CA ALA A 285 -21.87 17.01 11.91
C ALA A 285 -20.44 17.57 11.95
N ASN A 286 -20.28 18.88 11.78
CA ASN A 286 -19.05 19.60 12.13
C ASN A 286 -19.03 19.93 13.64
N ALA A 287 -17.95 20.58 14.10
CA ALA A 287 -17.78 20.93 15.51
C ALA A 287 -18.83 21.93 16.06
N SER A 288 -19.57 22.65 15.21
CA SER A 288 -20.68 23.53 15.61
C SER A 288 -22.04 22.81 15.61
N GLY A 289 -22.08 21.51 15.29
CA GLY A 289 -23.31 20.71 15.22
C GLY A 289 -24.07 20.83 13.89
N GLN A 290 -23.51 21.52 12.89
CA GLN A 290 -24.12 21.57 11.55
C GLN A 290 -23.82 20.28 10.79
N LEU A 291 -24.85 19.70 10.18
CA LEU A 291 -24.73 18.42 9.46
C LEU A 291 -23.92 18.57 8.17
N ASN A 292 -23.11 17.56 7.86
CA ASN A 292 -22.23 17.52 6.68
C ASN A 292 -22.97 17.04 5.41
N GLY A 293 -24.25 17.39 5.25
CA GLY A 293 -25.11 16.92 4.16
C GLY A 293 -26.24 15.99 4.63
N PRO A 294 -27.13 15.58 3.72
CA PRO A 294 -28.19 14.63 4.02
C PRO A 294 -27.65 13.22 4.28
N PHE A 295 -28.47 12.34 4.84
CA PHE A 295 -28.09 10.97 5.19
C PHE A 295 -28.72 9.93 4.27
N MET A 296 -28.14 8.73 4.35
CA MET A 296 -28.48 7.54 3.55
C MET A 296 -28.04 7.67 2.10
N HIS A 297 -28.01 6.55 1.38
CA HIS A 297 -27.59 6.51 -0.03
C HIS A 297 -28.46 7.37 -0.95
N ASN A 298 -29.65 7.77 -0.51
CA ASN A 298 -30.59 8.57 -1.28
C ASN A 298 -30.77 10.00 -0.75
N GLY A 299 -30.05 10.39 0.32
CA GLY A 299 -30.14 11.73 0.90
C GLY A 299 -31.52 12.12 1.44
N ASN A 300 -32.42 11.18 1.73
CA ASN A 300 -33.81 11.50 2.13
C ASN A 300 -33.97 11.98 3.58
N PHE A 301 -32.93 11.85 4.41
CA PHE A 301 -32.97 12.34 5.80
C PHE A 301 -32.06 13.56 5.93
N THR A 302 -32.60 14.66 6.46
CA THR A 302 -31.91 15.95 6.62
C THR A 302 -31.64 16.29 8.08
N THR A 303 -32.01 15.40 9.02
CA THR A 303 -31.78 15.57 10.47
C THR A 303 -31.37 14.24 11.11
N LEU A 304 -30.59 14.28 12.20
CA LEU A 304 -30.25 13.09 12.98
C LEU A 304 -31.50 12.46 13.62
N THR A 305 -32.45 13.29 14.07
CA THR A 305 -33.74 12.82 14.57
C THR A 305 -34.49 11.95 13.55
N GLN A 306 -34.49 12.28 12.25
CA GLN A 306 -35.11 11.42 11.22
C GLN A 306 -34.40 10.07 11.09
N VAL A 307 -33.06 10.07 11.14
CA VAL A 307 -32.25 8.83 11.15
C VAL A 307 -32.57 7.97 12.37
N ILE A 308 -32.63 8.58 13.56
CA ILE A 308 -32.94 7.89 14.81
C ILE A 308 -34.37 7.34 14.77
N ASN A 309 -35.34 8.10 14.26
CA ASN A 309 -36.73 7.64 14.12
C ASN A 309 -36.85 6.45 13.16
N HIS A 310 -36.07 6.42 12.08
CA HIS A 310 -36.02 5.29 11.16
C HIS A 310 -35.57 4.01 11.87
N TYR A 311 -34.49 4.06 12.65
CA TYR A 311 -34.01 2.90 13.40
C TYR A 311 -34.85 2.57 14.64
N ASP A 312 -35.53 3.56 15.24
CA ASP A 312 -36.50 3.34 16.31
C ASP A 312 -37.69 2.50 15.84
N ALA A 313 -38.10 2.64 14.57
CA ALA A 313 -39.19 1.87 13.98
C ALA A 313 -38.98 1.57 12.49
N ILE A 314 -38.39 0.41 12.21
CA ILE A 314 -38.11 -0.03 10.83
C ILE A 314 -39.42 -0.17 10.03
N PRO A 315 -39.59 0.56 8.92
CA PRO A 315 -40.91 0.75 8.32
C PRO A 315 -41.40 -0.47 7.53
N ALA A 316 -40.50 -1.19 6.87
CA ALA A 316 -40.84 -2.31 6.01
C ALA A 316 -39.71 -3.34 5.97
N ASP A 317 -40.08 -4.59 5.66
CA ASP A 317 -39.14 -5.68 5.42
C ASP A 317 -38.71 -5.73 3.95
N ASN A 318 -37.58 -6.36 3.67
CA ASN A 318 -37.13 -6.66 2.31
C ASN A 318 -36.18 -7.87 2.29
N PRO A 319 -35.98 -8.54 1.13
CA PRO A 319 -35.15 -9.74 1.03
C PRO A 319 -33.69 -9.58 1.48
N ASN A 320 -33.17 -8.35 1.49
CA ASN A 320 -31.80 -8.03 1.87
C ASN A 320 -31.72 -7.31 3.23
N LEU A 321 -32.83 -7.22 3.98
CA LEU A 321 -32.85 -6.53 5.27
C LEU A 321 -31.83 -7.16 6.22
N ASP A 322 -31.06 -6.32 6.90
CA ASP A 322 -30.15 -6.79 7.94
C ASP A 322 -30.89 -7.56 9.04
N PRO A 323 -30.49 -8.80 9.37
CA PRO A 323 -31.16 -9.60 10.40
C PRO A 323 -31.19 -8.94 11.79
N ARG A 324 -30.25 -8.04 12.10
CA ARG A 324 -30.23 -7.29 13.37
C ARG A 324 -31.36 -6.26 13.47
N LEU A 325 -31.97 -5.89 12.34
CA LEU A 325 -33.13 -5.00 12.27
C LEU A 325 -34.46 -5.77 12.38
N GLN A 326 -34.40 -7.07 12.65
CA GLN A 326 -35.54 -7.92 12.97
C GLN A 326 -35.58 -8.22 14.48
N ARG A 327 -36.77 -8.50 14.99
CA ARG A 327 -37.04 -8.93 16.35
C ARG A 327 -36.99 -10.45 16.44
N PRO A 328 -36.63 -11.01 17.62
CA PRO A 328 -36.86 -12.42 17.91
C PRO A 328 -38.33 -12.79 17.63
N GLY A 329 -38.56 -13.80 16.77
CA GLY A 329 -39.89 -14.22 16.35
C GLY A 329 -40.43 -13.59 15.05
N GLY A 330 -39.60 -12.86 14.29
CA GLY A 330 -39.88 -12.49 12.90
C GLY A 330 -40.60 -11.15 12.69
N GLY A 331 -40.66 -10.28 13.70
CA GLY A 331 -41.17 -8.91 13.54
C GLY A 331 -40.06 -7.91 13.16
N LEU A 332 -40.42 -6.74 12.64
CA LEU A 332 -39.43 -5.66 12.42
C LEU A 332 -39.07 -4.98 13.74
N GLN A 333 -37.83 -4.46 13.84
CA GLN A 333 -37.38 -3.73 15.02
C GLN A 333 -38.34 -2.58 15.38
N ARG A 334 -38.73 -2.52 16.66
CA ARG A 334 -39.12 -1.26 17.29
C ARG A 334 -38.45 -1.16 18.65
N LEU A 335 -37.70 -0.09 18.83
CA LEU A 335 -36.92 0.17 20.04
C LEU A 335 -37.79 0.85 21.13
N ASN A 336 -38.86 1.54 20.72
CA ASN A 336 -39.73 2.32 21.60
C ASN A 336 -38.95 3.39 22.39
N LEU A 337 -38.00 4.05 21.73
CA LEU A 337 -37.18 5.09 22.33
C LEU A 337 -38.06 6.27 22.78
N THR A 338 -37.86 6.71 24.02
CA THR A 338 -38.52 7.91 24.53
C THR A 338 -37.97 9.15 23.81
N PRO A 339 -38.67 10.31 23.86
CA PRO A 339 -38.11 11.56 23.35
C PRO A 339 -36.74 11.90 23.95
N GLN A 340 -36.52 11.56 25.23
CA GLN A 340 -35.24 11.77 25.89
C GLN A 340 -34.15 10.82 25.35
N ASP A 341 -34.46 9.54 25.12
CA ASP A 341 -33.49 8.59 24.55
C ASP A 341 -33.00 9.04 23.17
N LYS A 342 -33.91 9.59 22.35
CA LYS A 342 -33.58 10.12 21.03
C LYS A 342 -32.67 11.35 21.12
N ALA A 343 -32.97 12.27 22.04
CA ALA A 343 -32.14 13.44 22.30
C ALA A 343 -30.75 13.04 22.85
N ASP A 344 -30.69 12.04 23.73
CA ASP A 344 -29.44 11.52 24.29
C ASP A 344 -28.57 10.86 23.20
N LEU A 345 -29.16 10.02 22.34
CA LEU A 345 -28.47 9.44 21.18
C LEU A 345 -27.93 10.51 20.23
N GLU A 346 -28.75 11.52 19.91
CA GLU A 346 -28.32 12.64 19.07
C GLU A 346 -27.16 13.40 19.70
N ALA A 347 -27.23 13.72 20.99
CA ALA A 347 -26.15 14.36 21.74
C ALA A 347 -24.85 13.55 21.67
N PHE A 348 -24.93 12.22 21.83
CA PHE A 348 -23.77 11.34 21.69
C PHE A 348 -23.17 11.35 20.26
N LEU A 349 -24.00 11.23 19.22
CA LEU A 349 -23.52 11.21 17.83
C LEU A 349 -22.79 12.51 17.44
N LEU A 350 -23.22 13.65 17.99
CA LEU A 350 -22.55 14.95 17.79
C LEU A 350 -21.17 15.02 18.48
N THR A 351 -20.87 14.14 19.44
CA THR A 351 -19.53 14.07 20.05
C THR A 351 -18.47 13.44 19.14
N LEU A 352 -18.87 12.82 18.02
CA LEU A 352 -18.00 12.10 17.08
C LEU A 352 -17.39 12.99 16.00
N SER A 353 -17.52 14.31 16.14
CA SER A 353 -17.04 15.31 15.19
C SER A 353 -15.69 15.88 15.61
N GLY A 354 -14.70 15.74 14.74
CA GLY A 354 -13.38 16.36 14.88
C GLY A 354 -13.32 17.74 14.20
N ASN A 355 -12.18 18.43 14.31
CA ASN A 355 -11.97 19.75 13.72
C ASN A 355 -10.87 19.77 12.65
N ALA A 356 -9.86 18.90 12.79
CA ALA A 356 -8.72 18.83 11.89
C ALA A 356 -9.12 18.61 10.43
N VAL A 357 -10.12 17.75 10.17
CA VAL A 357 -10.55 17.40 8.81
C VAL A 357 -10.99 18.61 7.97
N TYR A 358 -11.46 19.67 8.62
CA TYR A 358 -11.96 20.90 7.98
C TYR A 358 -10.88 21.97 7.78
N THR A 359 -9.79 21.90 8.52
CA THR A 359 -8.84 23.02 8.69
C THR A 359 -7.42 22.68 8.25
N GLU A 360 -7.05 21.39 8.28
CA GLU A 360 -5.71 20.95 7.94
C GLU A 360 -5.42 21.11 6.44
N ARG A 361 -4.35 21.87 6.15
CA ARG A 361 -3.92 22.18 4.78
C ARG A 361 -3.66 20.92 3.97
N LYS A 362 -3.09 19.86 4.58
CA LYS A 362 -2.78 18.61 3.90
C LYS A 362 -3.98 17.95 3.21
N TRP A 363 -5.21 18.25 3.60
CA TRP A 363 -6.40 17.72 2.90
C TRP A 363 -7.14 18.75 2.07
N SER A 364 -6.68 20.00 2.03
CA SER A 364 -7.32 21.10 1.30
C SER A 364 -6.97 21.14 -0.18
N ASN A 365 -7.66 21.97 -0.95
CA ASN A 365 -7.34 22.19 -2.36
C ASN A 365 -5.88 22.68 -2.53
N PRO A 366 -5.01 21.98 -3.29
CA PRO A 366 -3.63 22.42 -3.50
C PRO A 366 -3.48 23.48 -4.60
N PHE A 367 -4.52 23.75 -5.40
CA PHE A 367 -4.47 24.69 -6.52
C PHE A 367 -4.63 26.15 -6.08
N SER A 368 -4.04 27.06 -6.85
CA SER A 368 -4.29 28.49 -6.72
C SER A 368 -5.74 28.83 -7.11
N ALA A 369 -6.18 30.06 -6.83
CA ALA A 369 -7.46 30.58 -7.33
C ALA A 369 -7.59 30.53 -8.88
N ALA A 370 -6.46 30.50 -9.61
CA ALA A 370 -6.42 30.35 -11.06
C ALA A 370 -6.50 28.88 -11.53
N GLY A 371 -6.58 27.91 -10.62
CA GLY A 371 -6.63 26.48 -10.95
C GLY A 371 -5.29 25.90 -11.38
N THR A 372 -4.17 26.50 -10.96
CA THR A 372 -2.81 26.05 -11.28
C THR A 372 -2.04 25.63 -10.03
N ILE A 373 -1.05 24.75 -10.21
CA ILE A 373 -0.04 24.45 -9.20
C ILE A 373 1.34 24.85 -9.71
N THR A 374 2.20 25.29 -8.81
CA THR A 374 3.61 25.54 -9.04
C THR A 374 4.41 24.56 -8.21
N LEU A 375 5.21 23.74 -8.86
CA LEU A 375 6.14 22.82 -8.20
C LEU A 375 7.45 23.56 -7.96
N ILE A 376 7.89 23.64 -6.70
CA ILE A 376 9.16 24.24 -6.32
C ILE A 376 10.03 23.23 -5.59
N ASN A 377 11.32 23.56 -5.47
CA ASN A 377 12.28 22.74 -4.73
C ASN A 377 12.14 21.27 -5.09
N LEU A 378 11.99 21.00 -6.41
CA LEU A 378 12.31 19.70 -6.97
C LEU A 378 13.61 19.30 -6.29
N PRO A 379 13.63 18.19 -5.51
CA PRO A 379 14.84 17.79 -4.84
C PRO A 379 15.91 17.77 -5.91
N THR A 380 16.83 18.72 -5.84
CA THR A 380 17.93 18.78 -6.80
C THR A 380 18.58 17.41 -6.71
N PRO A 381 19.03 16.79 -7.81
CA PRO A 381 19.97 15.69 -7.73
C PRO A 381 21.29 16.24 -7.15
N GLY A 382 21.28 16.55 -5.86
CA GLY A 382 22.42 16.94 -5.05
C GLY A 382 22.96 15.70 -4.37
N PRO A 383 24.29 15.62 -4.14
CA PRO A 383 24.97 14.40 -3.72
C PRO A 383 24.69 14.16 -2.23
N SER A 384 23.51 13.63 -1.94
CA SER A 384 23.38 12.65 -0.88
C SER A 384 23.04 11.38 -1.61
N PRO A 385 23.88 10.32 -1.57
CA PRO A 385 23.54 9.10 -2.24
C PRO A 385 22.22 8.62 -1.64
N THR A 386 21.12 8.70 -2.39
CA THR A 386 19.99 7.81 -2.16
C THR A 386 20.52 6.47 -2.58
N PRO A 387 20.88 5.59 -1.64
CA PRO A 387 21.77 4.52 -2.03
C PRO A 387 20.96 3.51 -2.82
N ALA A 388 21.56 2.92 -3.85
CA ALA A 388 20.91 1.82 -4.51
C ALA A 388 20.59 0.78 -3.45
N GLN A 389 19.31 0.45 -3.32
CA GLN A 389 18.91 -0.75 -2.61
C GLN A 389 18.77 -1.83 -3.68
N PRO A 390 19.22 -3.06 -3.43
CA PRO A 390 18.84 -4.16 -4.30
C PRO A 390 17.32 -4.29 -4.14
N LEU A 391 16.59 -3.93 -5.19
CA LEU A 391 15.13 -4.00 -5.12
C LEU A 391 14.69 -5.47 -5.20
N ASN A 392 15.43 -6.30 -5.96
CA ASN A 392 15.07 -7.66 -6.30
C ASN A 392 16.33 -8.54 -6.44
N ILE A 393 16.32 -9.78 -5.94
CA ILE A 393 17.24 -10.83 -6.40
C ILE A 393 16.45 -12.07 -6.81
N SER A 394 16.80 -12.62 -7.96
CA SER A 394 16.28 -13.86 -8.52
C SER A 394 17.40 -14.89 -8.68
N THR A 395 17.14 -16.17 -8.44
CA THR A 395 18.08 -17.23 -8.79
C THR A 395 17.40 -18.37 -9.49
N ARG A 396 17.90 -18.70 -10.68
CA ARG A 396 17.46 -19.83 -11.48
C ARG A 396 18.42 -20.99 -11.29
N LEU A 397 17.89 -22.14 -10.85
CA LEU A 397 18.68 -23.35 -10.61
C LEU A 397 17.82 -24.60 -10.60
N GLY A 398 18.46 -25.77 -10.75
CA GLY A 398 17.83 -27.05 -10.42
C GLY A 398 17.50 -27.14 -8.93
N VAL A 399 16.22 -27.35 -8.62
CA VAL A 399 15.68 -27.58 -7.29
C VAL A 399 15.69 -29.08 -7.01
N GLY A 400 16.45 -29.50 -6.01
CA GLY A 400 16.55 -30.88 -5.53
C GLY A 400 15.74 -31.12 -4.25
N THR A 401 15.97 -32.28 -3.62
CA THR A 401 15.32 -32.68 -2.36
C THR A 401 16.27 -32.63 -1.17
N GLY A 402 15.72 -32.53 0.04
CA GLY A 402 16.51 -32.54 1.28
C GLY A 402 17.59 -31.46 1.30
N ALA A 403 18.86 -31.85 1.46
CA ALA A 403 20.00 -30.93 1.46
C ALA A 403 20.20 -30.17 0.13
N ASN A 404 19.63 -30.69 -0.97
CA ASN A 404 19.72 -30.13 -2.32
C ASN A 404 18.52 -29.24 -2.69
N ALA A 405 17.64 -28.91 -1.74
CA ALA A 405 16.63 -27.87 -1.95
C ALA A 405 17.29 -26.54 -2.30
N MET A 406 16.61 -25.71 -3.08
CA MET A 406 17.09 -24.36 -3.38
C MET A 406 16.79 -23.47 -2.17
N ILE A 407 17.82 -22.81 -1.65
CA ILE A 407 17.69 -22.00 -0.44
C ILE A 407 18.19 -20.60 -0.72
N GLY A 408 17.29 -19.62 -0.58
CA GLY A 408 17.59 -18.19 -0.61
C GLY A 408 17.67 -17.63 0.81
N GLY A 409 18.86 -17.24 1.24
CA GLY A 409 19.09 -16.54 2.51
C GLY A 409 19.12 -15.02 2.31
N PHE A 410 18.50 -14.26 3.21
CA PHE A 410 18.52 -12.80 3.17
C PHE A 410 18.50 -12.20 4.57
N ILE A 411 19.11 -11.02 4.73
CA ILE A 411 19.12 -10.28 6.00
C ILE A 411 18.42 -8.93 5.80
N ILE A 412 17.45 -8.66 6.67
CA ILE A 412 16.82 -7.36 6.84
C ILE A 412 17.57 -6.61 7.93
N THR A 413 18.12 -5.45 7.60
CA THR A 413 18.80 -4.54 8.54
C THR A 413 17.97 -3.27 8.73
N GLY A 414 18.00 -2.67 9.91
CA GLY A 414 17.18 -1.50 10.25
C GLY A 414 16.56 -1.63 11.63
N ASN A 415 15.55 -0.81 11.93
CA ASN A 415 14.84 -0.79 13.21
C ASN A 415 13.32 -1.01 13.09
N THR A 416 12.78 -1.10 11.87
CA THR A 416 11.36 -1.32 11.59
C THR A 416 11.15 -2.58 10.76
N SER A 417 9.96 -3.20 10.86
CA SER A 417 9.61 -4.30 9.97
C SER A 417 9.54 -3.83 8.51
N LYS A 418 9.96 -4.70 7.59
CA LYS A 418 9.97 -4.49 6.15
C LYS A 418 9.03 -5.47 5.45
N SER A 419 8.23 -4.95 4.53
CA SER A 419 7.35 -5.75 3.68
C SER A 419 8.14 -6.38 2.54
N ILE A 420 8.10 -7.70 2.47
CA ILE A 420 8.79 -8.49 1.44
C ILE A 420 7.80 -9.39 0.70
N LEU A 421 8.13 -9.70 -0.54
CA LEU A 421 7.48 -10.74 -1.34
C LEU A 421 8.52 -11.77 -1.74
N VAL A 422 8.26 -13.03 -1.44
CA VAL A 422 9.05 -14.17 -1.90
C VAL A 422 8.22 -14.95 -2.91
N ARG A 423 8.79 -15.28 -4.06
CA ARG A 423 8.11 -15.96 -5.16
C ARG A 423 8.92 -17.17 -5.62
N GLY A 424 8.24 -18.31 -5.74
CA GLY A 424 8.78 -19.55 -6.28
C GLY A 424 8.07 -19.92 -7.58
N LEU A 425 8.76 -19.79 -8.71
CA LEU A 425 8.23 -20.12 -10.03
C LEU A 425 8.78 -21.46 -10.53
N GLY A 426 7.96 -22.12 -11.34
CA GLY A 426 8.29 -23.40 -11.95
C GLY A 426 7.61 -23.50 -13.32
N PRO A 427 6.29 -23.76 -13.38
CA PRO A 427 5.57 -23.87 -14.65
C PRO A 427 5.67 -22.64 -15.55
N SER A 428 5.62 -21.40 -15.02
CA SER A 428 5.68 -20.18 -15.82
C SER A 428 7.00 -20.00 -16.57
N LEU A 429 8.05 -20.73 -16.17
CA LEU A 429 9.34 -20.71 -16.85
C LEU A 429 9.26 -21.31 -18.26
N SER A 430 8.18 -22.03 -18.61
CA SER A 430 7.95 -22.56 -19.96
C SER A 430 7.81 -21.44 -21.00
N ASN A 431 7.37 -20.25 -20.58
CA ASN A 431 7.24 -19.08 -21.44
C ASN A 431 8.60 -18.60 -21.96
N PHE A 432 9.70 -19.01 -21.32
CA PHE A 432 11.07 -18.71 -21.74
C PHE A 432 11.72 -19.89 -22.47
N GLY A 433 10.94 -20.91 -22.86
CA GLY A 433 11.42 -22.07 -23.61
C GLY A 433 12.30 -23.04 -22.81
N LEU A 434 12.22 -22.97 -21.48
CA LEU A 434 13.05 -23.79 -20.59
C LEU A 434 12.44 -25.20 -20.37
N PRO A 435 13.19 -26.30 -20.59
CA PRO A 435 12.73 -27.65 -20.32
C PRO A 435 13.00 -28.08 -18.86
N GLY A 436 12.33 -29.14 -18.39
CA GLY A 436 12.63 -29.80 -17.11
C GLY A 436 12.23 -28.98 -15.86
N LEU A 437 11.11 -28.26 -15.94
CA LEU A 437 10.64 -27.32 -14.92
C LEU A 437 10.13 -28.01 -13.65
N LEU A 438 10.22 -27.29 -12.53
CA LEU A 438 9.60 -27.70 -11.28
C LEU A 438 8.08 -27.56 -11.40
N ASN A 439 7.35 -28.67 -11.50
CA ASN A 439 5.93 -28.65 -11.87
C ASN A 439 4.98 -28.06 -10.83
N ASP A 440 5.36 -28.08 -9.55
CA ASP A 440 4.52 -27.68 -8.41
C ASP A 440 5.45 -27.18 -7.28
N PRO A 441 5.89 -25.90 -7.35
CA PRO A 441 6.79 -25.30 -6.36
C PRO A 441 6.11 -25.09 -5.00
N VAL A 442 6.79 -25.51 -3.94
CA VAL A 442 6.42 -25.27 -2.53
C VAL A 442 7.46 -24.34 -1.91
N LEU A 443 6.99 -23.25 -1.32
CA LEU A 443 7.81 -22.22 -0.69
C LEU A 443 7.62 -22.24 0.82
N GLU A 444 8.73 -22.25 1.56
CA GLU A 444 8.75 -22.02 3.00
C GLU A 444 9.58 -20.78 3.31
N LEU A 445 9.13 -19.98 4.28
CA LEU A 445 9.87 -18.86 4.84
C LEU A 445 10.15 -19.14 6.31
N ARG A 446 11.43 -19.10 6.70
CA ARG A 446 11.91 -19.44 8.04
C ARG A 446 12.70 -18.30 8.68
N ALA A 447 12.59 -18.19 10.00
CA ALA A 447 13.41 -17.28 10.81
C ALA A 447 14.84 -17.82 11.01
N ALA A 448 15.74 -16.98 11.52
CA ALA A 448 17.14 -17.32 11.80
C ALA A 448 17.35 -18.57 12.67
N ASN A 449 16.41 -18.87 13.58
CA ASN A 449 16.46 -20.06 14.44
C ASN A 449 15.88 -21.33 13.77
N GLY A 450 15.51 -21.26 12.49
CA GLY A 450 14.92 -22.35 11.72
C GLY A 450 13.40 -22.49 11.86
N ALA A 451 12.74 -21.67 12.68
CA ALA A 451 11.28 -21.72 12.85
C ALA A 451 10.56 -21.37 11.55
N LEU A 452 9.54 -22.16 11.19
CA LEU A 452 8.67 -21.88 10.05
C LEU A 452 7.78 -20.69 10.37
N LEU A 453 7.82 -19.67 9.51
CA LEU A 453 6.98 -18.48 9.61
C LEU A 453 5.78 -18.58 8.67
N PHE A 454 6.05 -18.95 7.41
CA PHE A 454 5.03 -19.05 6.36
C PHE A 454 5.36 -20.22 5.44
N GLN A 455 4.33 -20.82 4.87
CA GLN A 455 4.43 -21.82 3.82
C GLN A 455 3.34 -21.55 2.80
N ASN A 456 3.67 -21.64 1.51
CA ASN A 456 2.68 -21.56 0.44
C ASN A 456 3.13 -22.41 -0.75
N ASP A 457 2.18 -23.00 -1.46
CA ASP A 457 2.41 -23.70 -2.72
C ASP A 457 1.47 -23.27 -3.86
N ASN A 458 0.44 -22.44 -3.59
CA ASN A 458 -0.38 -21.82 -4.64
C ASN A 458 -0.67 -20.35 -4.30
N TRP A 459 -0.32 -19.42 -5.19
CA TRP A 459 -0.44 -17.98 -4.93
C TRP A 459 -1.88 -17.51 -4.76
N LYS A 460 -2.85 -18.26 -5.29
CA LYS A 460 -4.28 -17.93 -5.18
C LYS A 460 -4.91 -18.31 -3.85
N ASP A 461 -4.31 -19.19 -3.06
CA ASP A 461 -5.00 -19.78 -1.90
C ASP A 461 -5.33 -18.76 -0.81
N ALA A 462 -4.34 -17.93 -0.42
CA ALA A 462 -4.50 -16.99 0.70
C ALA A 462 -4.18 -15.53 0.33
N GLN A 463 -3.54 -15.29 -0.82
CA GLN A 463 -2.94 -13.99 -1.15
C GLN A 463 -3.36 -13.48 -2.54
N GLN A 464 -4.36 -14.10 -3.17
CA GLN A 464 -4.81 -13.74 -4.52
C GLN A 464 -5.10 -12.24 -4.66
N SER A 465 -5.91 -11.68 -3.75
CA SER A 465 -6.30 -10.26 -3.78
C SER A 465 -5.12 -9.30 -3.60
N GLN A 466 -4.00 -9.74 -3.02
CA GLN A 466 -2.80 -8.93 -2.83
C GLN A 466 -1.84 -8.98 -4.03
N ILE A 467 -1.97 -10.00 -4.89
CA ILE A 467 -1.01 -10.33 -5.96
C ILE A 467 -1.62 -10.13 -7.35
N GLN A 468 -2.92 -10.38 -7.51
CA GLN A 468 -3.62 -10.29 -8.79
C GLN A 468 -3.52 -8.87 -9.35
N GLY A 469 -3.16 -8.75 -10.64
CA GLY A 469 -2.96 -7.47 -11.32
C GLY A 469 -1.63 -6.78 -10.99
N THR A 470 -0.81 -7.32 -10.07
CA THR A 470 0.52 -6.78 -9.79
C THR A 470 1.57 -7.33 -10.77
N PRO A 471 2.73 -6.66 -10.95
CA PRO A 471 3.87 -7.21 -11.69
C PRO A 471 4.43 -8.53 -11.10
N TYR A 472 4.03 -8.87 -9.87
CA TYR A 472 4.49 -10.05 -9.16
C TYR A 472 3.58 -11.26 -9.37
N GLN A 473 2.47 -11.10 -10.09
CA GLN A 473 1.53 -12.18 -10.39
C GLN A 473 2.23 -13.33 -11.14
N PRO A 474 2.22 -14.56 -10.60
CA PRO A 474 2.70 -15.74 -11.33
C PRO A 474 1.79 -16.07 -12.52
N GLY A 475 2.36 -16.69 -13.55
CA GLY A 475 1.64 -17.08 -14.77
C GLY A 475 0.90 -18.42 -14.66
N ASP A 476 1.15 -19.19 -13.61
CA ASP A 476 0.50 -20.47 -13.34
C ASP A 476 -0.03 -20.50 -11.89
N ASP A 477 -1.21 -21.08 -11.70
CA ASP A 477 -1.90 -21.11 -10.40
C ASP A 477 -1.17 -21.95 -9.35
N ARG A 478 -0.33 -22.91 -9.77
CA ARG A 478 0.46 -23.78 -8.90
C ARG A 478 1.75 -23.14 -8.38
N GLU A 479 1.97 -21.86 -8.67
CA GLU A 479 3.19 -21.17 -8.26
C GLU A 479 3.05 -20.54 -6.88
N ALA A 480 4.11 -20.57 -6.09
CA ALA A 480 4.07 -20.15 -4.70
C ALA A 480 4.47 -18.68 -4.54
N VAL A 481 3.72 -17.93 -3.74
CA VAL A 481 4.07 -16.57 -3.32
C VAL A 481 3.84 -16.41 -1.82
N ILE A 482 4.76 -15.77 -1.12
CA ILE A 482 4.62 -15.37 0.28
C ILE A 482 4.86 -13.86 0.37
N ILE A 483 3.84 -13.10 0.74
CA ILE A 483 3.97 -11.72 1.20
C ILE A 483 4.05 -11.70 2.72
N ALA A 484 5.07 -11.06 3.30
CA ALA A 484 5.25 -10.98 4.75
C ALA A 484 5.86 -9.64 5.19
N ALA A 485 5.45 -9.14 6.35
CA ALA A 485 6.14 -8.06 7.04
C ALA A 485 7.10 -8.66 8.08
N LEU A 486 8.40 -8.48 7.86
CA LEU A 486 9.45 -9.12 8.66
C LEU A 486 10.27 -8.09 9.42
N ALA A 487 10.50 -8.32 10.72
CA ALA A 487 11.39 -7.49 11.53
C ALA A 487 12.85 -7.55 11.02
N PRO A 488 13.74 -6.64 11.43
CA PRO A 488 15.16 -6.76 11.17
C PRO A 488 15.72 -8.10 11.72
N GLY A 489 16.43 -8.85 10.89
CA GLY A 489 16.88 -10.19 11.19
C GLY A 489 17.29 -10.99 9.95
N ALA A 490 17.83 -12.19 10.17
CA ALA A 490 18.15 -13.13 9.11
C ALA A 490 16.98 -14.09 8.84
N TYR A 491 16.74 -14.36 7.55
CA TYR A 491 15.64 -15.19 7.08
C TYR A 491 16.10 -16.15 5.99
N THR A 492 15.33 -17.22 5.82
CA THR A 492 15.62 -18.26 4.84
C THR A 492 14.35 -18.61 4.09
N ALA A 493 14.35 -18.42 2.78
CA ALA A 493 13.36 -18.94 1.85
C ALA A 493 13.84 -20.29 1.30
N ILE A 494 12.98 -21.31 1.36
CA ILE A 494 13.28 -22.65 0.86
C ILE A 494 12.27 -22.97 -0.24
N LEU A 495 12.77 -23.24 -1.44
CA LEU A 495 11.99 -23.69 -2.58
C LEU A 495 12.21 -25.18 -2.79
N THR A 496 11.12 -25.94 -2.81
CA THR A 496 11.09 -27.39 -3.06
C THR A 496 9.98 -27.74 -4.05
N GLY A 497 9.97 -28.96 -4.59
CA GLY A 497 8.82 -29.47 -5.35
C GLY A 497 7.87 -30.24 -4.45
N ARG A 498 6.56 -30.09 -4.68
CA ARG A 498 5.54 -30.91 -4.01
C ARG A 498 5.84 -32.39 -4.22
N ASN A 499 5.63 -33.20 -3.17
CA ASN A 499 5.94 -34.62 -3.16
C ASN A 499 7.41 -34.97 -3.49
N GLN A 500 8.34 -34.11 -3.09
CA GLN A 500 9.79 -34.29 -3.35
C GLN A 500 10.14 -34.30 -4.85
N ALA A 501 9.32 -33.64 -5.68
CA ALA A 501 9.65 -33.44 -7.09
C ALA A 501 10.89 -32.55 -7.25
N THR A 502 11.66 -32.81 -8.30
CA THR A 502 12.84 -32.02 -8.67
C THR A 502 12.63 -31.39 -10.04
N GLY A 503 13.25 -30.25 -10.28
CA GLY A 503 13.16 -29.57 -11.57
C GLY A 503 13.76 -28.18 -11.53
N LEU A 504 13.79 -27.49 -12.66
CA LEU A 504 14.25 -26.11 -12.73
C LEU A 504 13.23 -25.18 -12.07
N GLY A 505 13.67 -24.42 -11.08
CA GLY A 505 12.86 -23.41 -10.41
C GLY A 505 13.52 -22.03 -10.43
N LEU A 506 12.72 -21.01 -10.14
CA LEU A 506 13.17 -19.65 -9.91
C LEU A 506 12.69 -19.21 -8.53
N LEU A 507 13.63 -18.83 -7.67
CA LEU A 507 13.32 -18.18 -6.39
C LEU A 507 13.64 -16.70 -6.47
N GLU A 508 12.68 -15.86 -6.09
CA GLU A 508 12.80 -14.42 -6.15
C GLU A 508 12.38 -13.80 -4.82
N ILE A 509 13.11 -12.78 -4.37
CA ILE A 509 12.81 -12.01 -3.17
C ILE A 509 12.80 -10.53 -3.53
N TYR A 510 11.69 -9.87 -3.19
CA TYR A 510 11.40 -8.47 -3.48
C TYR A 510 11.19 -7.70 -2.18
N SER A 511 11.72 -6.47 -2.12
CA SER A 511 11.30 -5.47 -1.13
C SER A 511 10.08 -4.71 -1.68
N LEU A 512 8.94 -4.75 -0.98
CA LEU A 512 7.71 -4.09 -1.45
C LEU A 512 7.61 -2.62 -1.02
N ASP A 513 8.42 -2.19 -0.04
CA ASP A 513 8.47 -0.82 0.46
C ASP A 513 9.81 -0.13 0.14
N GLN A 514 9.74 1.14 -0.28
CA GLN A 514 10.89 2.00 -0.61
C GLN A 514 11.44 2.79 0.60
N ALA A 515 10.98 2.48 1.82
CA ALA A 515 11.38 3.20 3.02
C ALA A 515 12.91 3.09 3.26
N VAL A 516 13.56 4.24 3.46
CA VAL A 516 15.03 4.41 3.42
C VAL A 516 15.75 3.82 4.64
N GLU A 517 15.04 3.58 5.73
CA GLU A 517 15.60 3.21 7.05
C GLU A 517 15.86 1.70 7.24
N THR A 518 15.32 0.83 6.39
CA THR A 518 15.48 -0.64 6.48
C THR A 518 15.87 -1.22 5.12
N GLN A 519 16.86 -2.12 5.06
CA GLN A 519 17.53 -2.55 3.81
C GLN A 519 17.76 -4.06 3.76
N LEU A 520 17.71 -4.63 2.57
CA LEU A 520 18.26 -5.96 2.30
C LEU A 520 19.79 -5.85 2.19
N ALA A 521 20.50 -6.31 3.23
CA ALA A 521 21.96 -6.11 3.34
C ALA A 521 22.78 -7.11 2.53
N ASN A 522 22.26 -8.31 2.34
CA ASN A 522 22.85 -9.37 1.53
C ASN A 522 21.75 -10.29 1.02
N LEU A 523 22.06 -11.01 -0.06
CA LEU A 523 21.27 -12.17 -0.42
C LEU A 523 22.16 -13.23 -1.06
N SER A 524 21.91 -14.48 -0.65
CA SER A 524 22.70 -15.65 -1.01
C SER A 524 21.78 -16.76 -1.48
N THR A 525 22.11 -17.41 -2.60
CA THR A 525 21.38 -18.61 -3.02
C THR A 525 22.32 -19.80 -3.05
N ARG A 526 21.92 -20.87 -2.36
CA ARG A 526 22.61 -22.16 -2.37
C ARG A 526 21.88 -23.16 -3.27
N GLY A 527 22.64 -23.90 -4.05
CA GLY A 527 22.17 -25.13 -4.67
C GLY A 527 23.21 -25.76 -5.60
N VAL A 528 22.78 -26.77 -6.37
CA VAL A 528 23.67 -27.58 -7.20
C VAL A 528 23.94 -26.85 -8.53
N VAL A 529 25.18 -26.45 -8.73
CA VAL A 529 25.69 -25.88 -9.99
C VAL A 529 25.99 -27.03 -10.96
N GLY A 530 25.34 -27.01 -12.12
CA GLY A 530 25.54 -27.97 -13.20
C GLY A 530 26.46 -27.44 -14.30
N ALA A 531 26.72 -28.29 -15.30
CA ALA A 531 27.54 -27.95 -16.46
C ALA A 531 26.70 -27.27 -17.57
N GLN A 532 27.39 -26.59 -18.49
CA GLN A 532 26.80 -25.96 -19.68
C GLN A 532 25.64 -25.01 -19.31
N ASN A 533 24.42 -25.29 -19.77
CA ASN A 533 23.25 -24.44 -19.56
C ASN A 533 22.64 -24.56 -18.16
N ASN A 534 23.18 -25.43 -17.29
CA ASN A 534 22.69 -25.72 -15.94
C ASN A 534 23.52 -25.06 -14.83
N VAL A 535 24.27 -24.00 -15.16
CA VAL A 535 25.00 -23.16 -14.20
C VAL A 535 24.02 -22.37 -13.32
N MET A 536 24.51 -21.86 -12.18
CA MET A 536 23.70 -21.02 -11.30
C MET A 536 23.69 -19.59 -11.81
N ILE A 537 22.50 -19.02 -11.96
CA ILE A 537 22.33 -17.66 -12.48
C ILE A 537 21.57 -16.85 -11.45
N GLY A 538 22.28 -15.90 -10.82
CA GLY A 538 21.72 -14.92 -9.91
C GLY A 538 21.48 -13.59 -10.62
N GLY A 539 20.23 -13.17 -10.78
CA GLY A 539 19.88 -11.85 -11.31
C GLY A 539 19.63 -10.88 -10.16
N PHE A 540 20.16 -9.66 -10.22
CA PHE A 540 19.89 -8.63 -9.22
C PHE A 540 19.67 -7.27 -9.87
N ILE A 541 18.80 -6.45 -9.26
CA ILE A 541 18.52 -5.10 -9.74
C ILE A 541 19.01 -4.09 -8.71
N LEU A 542 19.95 -3.23 -9.10
CA LEU A 542 20.36 -2.09 -8.31
C LEU A 542 19.37 -0.94 -8.56
N GLY A 543 18.58 -0.60 -7.55
CA GLY A 543 17.66 0.53 -7.61
C GLY A 543 18.39 1.88 -7.68
N GLY A 544 17.72 2.92 -8.14
CA GLY A 544 18.28 4.27 -8.27
C GLY A 544 17.83 4.95 -9.56
N ASN A 545 17.82 6.28 -9.59
CA ASN A 545 17.40 7.03 -10.76
C ASN A 545 18.49 6.94 -11.87
N PRO A 546 18.19 6.43 -13.08
CA PRO A 546 19.16 6.34 -14.18
C PRO A 546 19.74 7.70 -14.61
N SER A 547 19.07 8.81 -14.26
CA SER A 547 19.54 10.18 -14.48
C SER A 547 20.47 10.72 -13.37
N GLN A 548 20.75 9.93 -12.33
CA GLN A 548 21.70 10.25 -11.26
C GLN A 548 22.95 9.36 -11.37
N THR A 549 24.14 9.96 -11.29
CA THR A 549 25.46 9.31 -11.37
C THR A 549 25.84 8.52 -10.10
N GLY A 550 24.86 7.92 -9.42
CA GLY A 550 24.99 7.18 -8.16
C GLY A 550 25.48 5.75 -8.36
N ASN A 551 26.76 5.62 -8.66
CA ASN A 551 27.46 4.35 -8.79
C ASN A 551 27.51 3.61 -7.42
N THR A 552 27.08 2.33 -7.38
CA THR A 552 27.00 1.52 -6.15
C THR A 552 28.11 0.47 -6.11
N ARG A 553 28.81 0.39 -4.98
CA ARG A 553 29.81 -0.64 -4.73
C ARG A 553 29.11 -1.96 -4.37
N VAL A 554 29.45 -3.01 -5.11
CA VAL A 554 28.86 -4.35 -4.97
C VAL A 554 29.99 -5.36 -4.86
N ALA A 555 29.82 -6.35 -3.98
CA ALA A 555 30.60 -7.58 -4.05
C ALA A 555 29.72 -8.75 -4.46
N VAL A 556 30.19 -9.55 -5.41
CA VAL A 556 29.60 -10.83 -5.81
C VAL A 556 30.58 -11.93 -5.46
N ARG A 557 30.14 -12.99 -4.76
CA ARG A 557 31.00 -14.13 -4.37
C ARG A 557 30.43 -15.44 -4.89
N GLY A 558 31.32 -16.29 -5.39
CA GLY A 558 31.07 -17.65 -5.84
C GLY A 558 31.83 -18.62 -4.95
N LEU A 559 31.12 -19.31 -4.06
CA LEU A 559 31.73 -20.19 -3.05
C LEU A 559 31.46 -21.66 -3.36
N GLY A 560 32.42 -22.50 -3.01
CA GLY A 560 32.36 -23.94 -3.24
C GLY A 560 33.16 -24.68 -2.17
N PRO A 561 34.50 -24.74 -2.26
CA PRO A 561 35.34 -25.52 -1.34
C PRO A 561 35.19 -25.10 0.13
N SER A 562 35.01 -23.80 0.41
CA SER A 562 34.89 -23.30 1.79
C SER A 562 33.63 -23.79 2.49
N LEU A 563 32.61 -24.26 1.76
CA LEU A 563 31.36 -24.75 2.33
C LEU A 563 31.53 -26.05 3.12
N SER A 564 32.66 -26.73 2.97
CA SER A 564 33.02 -27.95 3.74
C SER A 564 33.05 -27.70 5.24
N GLN A 565 33.35 -26.46 5.67
CA GLN A 565 33.34 -26.07 7.09
C GLN A 565 31.96 -26.19 7.74
N PHE A 566 30.89 -26.19 6.94
CA PHE A 566 29.51 -26.35 7.39
C PHE A 566 29.01 -27.81 7.28
N GLY A 567 29.93 -28.77 7.09
CA GLY A 567 29.61 -30.19 6.98
C GLY A 567 28.94 -30.59 5.65
N LEU A 568 29.03 -29.74 4.63
CA LEU A 568 28.48 -30.00 3.29
C LEU A 568 29.44 -30.83 2.43
N SER A 569 28.89 -31.74 1.63
CA SER A 569 29.62 -32.60 0.69
C SER A 569 29.21 -32.33 -0.76
N ASN A 570 29.96 -32.88 -1.74
CA ASN A 570 29.73 -32.68 -3.18
C ASN A 570 29.84 -31.20 -3.61
N LEU A 571 30.84 -30.49 -3.09
CA LEU A 571 31.03 -29.06 -3.30
C LEU A 571 31.58 -28.76 -4.71
N LEU A 572 31.21 -27.60 -5.25
CA LEU A 572 31.79 -27.08 -6.48
C LEU A 572 33.28 -26.82 -6.25
N ALA A 573 34.16 -27.62 -6.88
CA ALA A 573 35.58 -27.65 -6.53
C ALA A 573 36.36 -26.39 -6.94
N ASP A 574 35.92 -25.71 -7.99
CA ASP A 574 36.60 -24.57 -8.60
C ASP A 574 35.55 -23.62 -9.23
N PRO A 575 34.89 -22.77 -8.42
CA PRO A 575 33.83 -21.87 -8.89
C PRO A 575 34.37 -20.66 -9.67
N THR A 576 33.81 -20.39 -10.85
CA THR A 576 34.05 -19.19 -11.66
C THR A 576 32.83 -18.27 -11.66
N LEU A 577 33.06 -16.95 -11.65
CA LEU A 577 32.02 -15.93 -11.74
C LEU A 577 32.12 -15.13 -13.04
N GLU A 578 30.97 -14.85 -13.63
CA GLU A 578 30.80 -13.81 -14.65
C GLU A 578 29.72 -12.83 -14.23
N LEU A 579 29.97 -11.54 -14.39
CA LEU A 579 29.01 -10.46 -14.18
C LEU A 579 28.66 -9.82 -15.51
N HIS A 580 27.37 -9.69 -15.80
CA HIS A 580 26.82 -9.25 -17.08
C HIS A 580 25.86 -8.08 -16.89
N ASP A 581 25.78 -7.21 -17.89
CA ASP A 581 24.82 -6.10 -17.96
C ASP A 581 23.43 -6.55 -18.43
N ALA A 582 22.50 -5.58 -18.53
CA ALA A 582 21.13 -5.79 -18.95
C ALA A 582 20.97 -6.39 -20.36
N ASN A 583 21.96 -6.22 -21.23
CA ASN A 583 21.95 -6.70 -22.61
C ASN A 583 22.66 -8.06 -22.76
N GLY A 584 23.11 -8.67 -21.65
CA GLY A 584 23.90 -9.90 -21.66
C GLY A 584 25.35 -9.68 -22.08
N GLY A 585 25.84 -8.44 -22.05
CA GLY A 585 27.25 -8.13 -22.24
C GLY A 585 28.04 -8.44 -20.98
N THR A 586 29.12 -9.21 -21.10
CA THR A 586 30.00 -9.51 -19.97
C THR A 586 30.75 -8.25 -19.52
N LEU A 587 30.59 -7.89 -18.25
CA LEU A 587 31.27 -6.77 -17.59
C LEU A 587 32.59 -7.21 -16.96
N ILE A 588 32.54 -8.25 -16.12
CA ILE A 588 33.69 -8.73 -15.34
C ILE A 588 33.63 -10.25 -15.26
N THR A 589 34.78 -10.92 -15.36
CA THR A 589 34.92 -12.35 -15.08
C THR A 589 35.98 -12.55 -14.01
N ASN A 590 35.79 -13.56 -13.16
CA ASN A 590 36.75 -13.92 -12.14
C ASN A 590 36.76 -15.44 -11.92
N ASP A 591 37.94 -16.03 -11.96
CA ASP A 591 38.17 -17.45 -11.69
C ASP A 591 38.61 -17.63 -10.23
N ASN A 592 39.71 -16.98 -9.83
CA ASN A 592 40.14 -16.93 -8.43
C ASN A 592 40.06 -15.50 -7.91
N TRP A 593 39.50 -15.32 -6.70
CA TRP A 593 39.23 -14.00 -6.13
C TRP A 593 40.48 -13.14 -5.95
N ALA A 594 41.65 -13.78 -5.81
CA ALA A 594 42.94 -13.14 -5.70
C ALA A 594 43.57 -12.74 -7.05
N ASP A 595 43.00 -13.17 -8.19
CA ASP A 595 43.52 -12.87 -9.54
C ASP A 595 43.40 -11.39 -9.92
N ASP A 596 42.46 -10.67 -9.30
CA ASP A 596 42.38 -9.20 -9.33
C ASP A 596 42.80 -8.63 -7.98
N PRO A 597 44.06 -8.13 -7.84
CA PRO A 597 44.56 -7.59 -6.59
C PRO A 597 43.75 -6.41 -6.04
N THR A 598 43.10 -5.63 -6.92
CA THR A 598 42.29 -4.48 -6.50
C THR A 598 40.99 -4.94 -5.88
N SER A 599 40.27 -5.85 -6.56
CA SER A 599 39.08 -6.51 -6.03
C SER A 599 39.40 -7.25 -4.73
N ALA A 600 40.48 -8.03 -4.70
CA ALA A 600 40.91 -8.79 -3.52
C ALA A 600 41.19 -7.91 -2.29
N ALA A 601 41.84 -6.77 -2.46
CA ALA A 601 42.09 -5.82 -1.39
C ALA A 601 40.79 -5.23 -0.83
N LEU A 602 39.85 -4.87 -1.71
CA LEU A 602 38.55 -4.32 -1.33
C LEU A 602 37.65 -5.36 -0.64
N LEU A 603 37.63 -6.60 -1.13
CA LEU A 603 36.94 -7.71 -0.49
C LEU A 603 37.49 -7.97 0.90
N THR A 604 38.82 -7.99 1.06
CA THR A 604 39.48 -8.17 2.36
C THR A 604 39.14 -7.05 3.32
N ALA A 605 39.21 -5.79 2.87
CA ALA A 605 38.90 -4.61 3.68
C ALA A 605 37.44 -4.58 4.18
N ASN A 606 36.52 -5.22 3.44
CA ASN A 606 35.11 -5.34 3.81
C ASN A 606 34.78 -6.67 4.53
N GLY A 607 35.78 -7.51 4.83
CA GLY A 607 35.56 -8.80 5.52
C GLY A 607 34.88 -9.87 4.65
N LEU A 608 34.96 -9.74 3.32
CA LEU A 608 34.28 -10.58 2.34
C LEU A 608 35.24 -11.43 1.49
N ALA A 609 36.52 -11.45 1.83
CA ALA A 609 37.50 -12.31 1.16
C ALA A 609 37.10 -13.79 1.32
N PRO A 610 36.94 -14.54 0.21
CA PRO A 610 36.80 -15.99 0.28
C PRO A 610 37.98 -16.64 0.99
N SER A 611 37.70 -17.66 1.79
CA SER A 611 38.73 -18.36 2.60
C SER A 611 39.56 -19.35 1.79
N ASN A 612 39.06 -19.81 0.64
CA ASN A 612 39.76 -20.70 -0.26
C ASN A 612 40.29 -19.92 -1.47
N SER A 613 41.50 -20.25 -1.93
CA SER A 613 42.14 -19.56 -3.06
C SER A 613 41.46 -19.83 -4.40
N ASN A 614 40.77 -20.96 -4.54
CA ASN A 614 40.10 -21.35 -5.78
C ASN A 614 38.66 -20.79 -5.88
N GLU A 615 38.25 -19.95 -4.94
CA GLU A 615 36.92 -19.34 -4.97
C GLU A 615 36.92 -18.05 -5.79
N SER A 616 35.82 -17.72 -6.46
CA SER A 616 35.70 -16.50 -7.25
C SER A 616 35.01 -15.39 -6.47
N ALA A 617 35.45 -14.14 -6.67
CA ALA A 617 34.75 -12.97 -6.19
C ALA A 617 35.06 -11.72 -7.02
N ILE A 618 34.05 -10.87 -7.17
CA ILE A 618 34.10 -9.62 -7.91
C ILE A 618 33.71 -8.50 -6.95
N PHE A 619 34.56 -7.49 -6.79
CA PHE A 619 34.21 -6.21 -6.20
C PHE A 619 34.21 -5.15 -7.28
N THR A 620 33.08 -4.49 -7.49
CA THR A 620 32.95 -3.49 -8.55
C THR A 620 31.98 -2.39 -8.17
N THR A 621 31.93 -1.36 -9.01
CA THR A 621 30.99 -0.26 -8.89
C THR A 621 30.06 -0.24 -10.10
N LEU A 622 28.76 -0.31 -9.87
CA LEU A 622 27.73 -0.44 -10.90
C LEU A 622 26.74 0.72 -10.84
N ALA A 623 26.32 1.20 -12.00
CA ALA A 623 25.19 2.14 -12.09
C ALA A 623 23.87 1.43 -11.75
N PRO A 624 22.79 2.17 -11.40
CA PRO A 624 21.46 1.58 -11.25
C PRO A 624 21.03 0.84 -12.52
N GLY A 625 20.46 -0.36 -12.35
CA GLY A 625 20.07 -1.22 -13.46
C GLY A 625 20.02 -2.70 -13.10
N PRO A 626 19.52 -3.56 -14.02
CA PRO A 626 19.54 -5.00 -13.86
C PRO A 626 20.90 -5.59 -14.26
N PHE A 627 21.36 -6.57 -13.49
CA PHE A 627 22.61 -7.29 -13.69
C PHE A 627 22.41 -8.78 -13.50
N THR A 628 23.24 -9.57 -14.18
CA THR A 628 23.24 -11.03 -14.06
C THR A 628 24.61 -11.50 -13.62
N ALA A 629 24.66 -12.29 -12.55
CA ALA A 629 25.86 -13.00 -12.13
C ALA A 629 25.70 -14.50 -12.41
N ILE A 630 26.68 -15.08 -13.09
CA ILE A 630 26.71 -16.49 -13.46
C ILE A 630 27.80 -17.17 -12.65
N LEU A 631 27.42 -18.15 -11.84
CA LEU A 631 28.32 -19.03 -11.10
C LEU A 631 28.39 -20.39 -11.80
N ALA A 632 29.58 -20.76 -12.27
CA ALA A 632 29.85 -22.01 -12.96
C ALA A 632 31.05 -22.73 -12.33
N GLY A 633 31.24 -24.02 -12.64
CA GLY A 633 32.48 -24.71 -12.32
C GLY A 633 33.47 -24.62 -13.47
N LYS A 634 34.73 -24.36 -13.16
CA LYS A 634 35.82 -24.34 -14.15
C LYS A 634 35.83 -25.63 -14.95
N ASN A 635 36.00 -25.52 -16.27
CA ASN A 635 35.96 -26.64 -17.22
C ASN A 635 34.68 -27.50 -17.15
N GLY A 636 33.55 -26.94 -16.71
CA GLY A 636 32.29 -27.65 -16.59
C GLY A 636 32.17 -28.50 -15.31
N GLY A 637 32.95 -28.18 -14.27
CA GLY A 637 32.79 -28.78 -12.95
C GLY A 637 31.37 -28.58 -12.40
N THR A 638 30.90 -29.56 -11.62
CA THR A 638 29.57 -29.54 -11.00
C THR A 638 29.67 -29.76 -9.51
N GLY A 639 28.68 -29.29 -8.75
CA GLY A 639 28.64 -29.45 -7.30
C GLY A 639 27.82 -28.38 -6.62
N LEU A 640 27.69 -28.50 -5.30
CA LEU A 640 27.03 -27.52 -4.46
C LEU A 640 27.85 -26.23 -4.39
N GLY A 641 27.25 -25.12 -4.80
CA GLY A 641 27.84 -23.80 -4.72
C GLY A 641 26.88 -22.80 -4.07
N ILE A 642 27.42 -21.63 -3.73
CA ILE A 642 26.65 -20.47 -3.30
C ILE A 642 27.06 -19.27 -4.14
N ILE A 643 26.06 -18.55 -4.65
CA ILE A 643 26.25 -17.18 -5.14
C ILE A 643 25.76 -16.19 -4.09
N GLU A 644 26.57 -15.20 -3.76
CA GLU A 644 26.22 -14.14 -2.81
C GLU A 644 26.38 -12.78 -3.47
N VAL A 645 25.42 -11.88 -3.24
CA VAL A 645 25.52 -10.49 -3.66
C VAL A 645 25.39 -9.60 -2.43
N TYR A 646 26.40 -8.76 -2.23
CA TYR A 646 26.48 -7.79 -1.14
C TYR A 646 26.43 -6.39 -1.70
N ASN A 647 25.58 -5.56 -1.09
CA ASN A 647 25.58 -4.13 -1.31
C ASN A 647 26.50 -3.48 -0.27
N LEU A 648 27.59 -2.88 -0.73
CA LEU A 648 28.69 -2.41 0.13
C LEU A 648 28.76 -0.90 0.05
N ARG A 649 27.90 -0.23 0.81
CA ARG A 649 27.92 1.24 0.86
C ARG A 649 29.29 1.80 1.22
#